data_AF-A0A945MQ85-F1
#
_entry.id   AF-A0A945MQ85-F1
#
_cell.length_a   1.000
_cell.length_b   1.000
_cell.length_c   1.000
_cell.angle_alpha   90.00
_cell.angle_beta   90.00
_cell.angle_gamma   90.00
#
_symmetry.space_group_name_H-M   'P 1'
#
loop_
_entity.id
_entity.type
_entity.pdbx_description
1 polymer ?
#
loop_
_entity_poly.entity_id
_entity_poly.type
_entity_poly.pdbx_seq_one_letter_code
_entity_poly.pdbx_strand_id
1 'polypeptide(L)'
;MTSKQPIAPTKDNRLFFFDNVRYIVIIWVTIFHVASGLSGNQEFIRDSNSSLSFFIFGAYSVTVMMAIMFFAAGYFSTTSLRNRSTGAFLHNKLLRLGLPWLLGILFLGPTMPYMAYYSRSFAGLQTASYWDFWQRYMGSIFSDWLLPINFTANTIFHQQHFWFLSVLFVFFVVHALLRDARRRWGWPAARNTESQTISQFAFARVFFLAAMVGALGMTASSALDLPNGNFAFFFKLNLGEYALYGAIFSLGVYAHARGWYANGQAPGWKAAGLLFAGILFFAGCAAAVFLMLGSESSLLLSFGVPAAMLLNLLSVLGFTSIIYRYMNKPSETNANFAANSYYVYILQYPVVLVFRLMTFQWETSAFVKFAVVSIPALVVSYLISEYLIRRQPRLSIAAAVVLHVGLCLFGLPRTSFSHQLLDRQPQMHAVIPAAAEPIPLMEVKTGSPNWDPDPTSVAWQDGRLYYGSQDGLQMMGAEGEWEMLDETLQINKLAPLGNNQIAVGSTNALAIWDVEQRAMQIEKEIDDGTLDEITSDGGGGLFYTVIAEDKPATLTHQTSKGQIQTTEQPLAGAGVLGNDGQTLFWTADGELTLQALALDSEHQPTDVRAFAEIFMADGKYGRQRPDRMQHTASGLTVDRDGRLFLLNRVGLQVFDPEGQLLGVVQFPEQPFDCTFGGQGFSTLYVATASQVYALSTHTTGAIVR
;
A
#
# COMPACT_ATOMS: atom_id res chain seq x y z
N MET A 1 60.54 -41.57 21.42
CA MET A 1 59.34 -40.98 22.06
C MET A 1 59.54 -39.48 22.08
N THR A 2 59.13 -38.79 21.01
CA THR A 2 59.27 -37.34 20.85
C THR A 2 58.00 -36.68 21.35
N SER A 3 58.16 -35.81 22.34
CA SER A 3 57.09 -35.05 22.97
C SER A 3 56.39 -34.15 21.93
N LYS A 4 55.09 -34.38 21.75
CA LYS A 4 54.23 -33.47 21.01
C LYS A 4 54.22 -32.13 21.75
N GLN A 5 54.79 -31.11 21.12
CA GLN A 5 54.56 -29.72 21.50
C GLN A 5 53.05 -29.41 21.47
N PRO A 6 52.54 -28.57 22.38
CA PRO A 6 51.17 -28.12 22.31
C PRO A 6 50.95 -27.31 21.04
N ILE A 7 49.98 -27.75 20.23
CA ILE A 7 49.51 -27.06 19.03
C ILE A 7 49.09 -25.65 19.44
N ALA A 8 49.71 -24.63 18.85
CA ALA A 8 49.33 -23.23 19.05
C ALA A 8 47.84 -23.02 18.70
N PRO A 9 47.09 -22.19 19.46
CA PRO A 9 45.68 -21.95 19.18
C PRO A 9 45.50 -21.31 17.80
N THR A 10 44.68 -21.92 16.95
CA THR A 10 44.38 -21.42 15.61
C THR A 10 43.54 -20.14 15.70
N LYS A 11 44.08 -19.05 15.14
CA LYS A 11 43.32 -17.87 14.72
C LYS A 11 42.33 -18.29 13.61
N ASP A 12 41.07 -18.54 13.95
CA ASP A 12 39.88 -18.25 13.12
C ASP A 12 38.61 -18.87 13.72
N ASN A 13 38.05 -18.22 14.75
CA ASN A 13 36.67 -18.50 15.19
C ASN A 13 35.68 -17.85 14.21
N ARG A 14 35.54 -18.42 13.00
CA ARG A 14 34.47 -18.02 12.07
C ARG A 14 33.12 -18.36 12.71
N LEU A 15 32.25 -17.36 12.85
CA LEU A 15 30.90 -17.53 13.38
C LEU A 15 29.97 -18.07 12.29
N PHE A 16 29.97 -19.38 12.08
CA PHE A 16 29.19 -20.06 11.02
C PHE A 16 27.69 -19.78 11.11
N PHE A 17 27.14 -19.59 12.31
CA PHE A 17 25.72 -19.37 12.49
C PHE A 17 25.20 -18.09 11.81
N PHE A 18 26.01 -17.03 11.69
CA PHE A 18 25.56 -15.79 11.04
C PHE A 18 25.36 -15.97 9.53
N ASP A 19 26.14 -16.85 8.90
CA ASP A 19 25.92 -17.26 7.52
C ASP A 19 24.56 -17.95 7.39
N ASN A 20 24.17 -18.73 8.41
CA ASN A 20 22.88 -19.43 8.46
C ASN A 20 21.69 -18.51 8.72
N VAL A 21 21.85 -17.55 9.65
CA VAL A 21 20.87 -16.49 9.89
C VAL A 21 20.51 -15.80 8.58
N ARG A 22 21.51 -15.42 7.78
CA ARG A 22 21.29 -14.68 6.52
C ARG A 22 20.44 -15.47 5.52
N TYR A 23 20.82 -16.69 5.15
CA TYR A 23 20.07 -17.39 4.11
C TYR A 23 18.68 -17.84 4.58
N ILE A 24 18.51 -18.19 5.86
CA ILE A 24 17.20 -18.55 6.40
C ILE A 24 16.26 -17.34 6.36
N VAL A 25 16.77 -16.15 6.71
CA VAL A 25 15.98 -14.92 6.57
C VAL A 25 15.64 -14.64 5.10
N ILE A 26 16.54 -14.88 4.15
CA ILE A 26 16.22 -14.70 2.72
C ILE A 26 15.17 -15.70 2.20
N ILE A 27 15.21 -16.95 2.67
CA ILE A 27 14.13 -17.93 2.40
C ILE A 27 12.81 -17.40 2.98
N TRP A 28 12.82 -16.90 4.21
CA TRP A 28 11.65 -16.31 4.85
C TRP A 28 11.13 -15.08 4.10
N VAL A 29 11.99 -14.17 3.66
CA VAL A 29 11.64 -13.01 2.81
C VAL A 29 10.91 -13.47 1.54
N THR A 30 11.40 -14.53 0.89
CA THR A 30 10.76 -15.06 -0.33
C THR A 30 9.35 -15.55 -0.05
N ILE A 31 9.19 -16.34 1.03
CA ILE A 31 7.88 -16.86 1.44
C ILE A 31 6.93 -15.72 1.88
N PHE A 32 7.47 -14.69 2.52
CA PHE A 32 6.72 -13.49 2.88
C PHE A 32 6.13 -12.79 1.65
N HIS A 33 6.91 -12.60 0.57
CA HIS A 33 6.38 -11.97 -0.64
C HIS A 33 5.28 -12.80 -1.32
N VAL A 34 5.33 -14.13 -1.20
CA VAL A 34 4.22 -14.99 -1.65
C VAL A 34 2.99 -14.77 -0.77
N ALA A 35 3.15 -14.81 0.55
CA ALA A 35 2.07 -14.63 1.51
C ALA A 35 1.43 -13.23 1.45
N SER A 36 2.22 -12.17 1.26
CA SER A 36 1.74 -10.79 1.19
C SER A 36 0.67 -10.64 0.10
N GLY A 37 0.92 -11.25 -1.05
CA GLY A 37 -0.04 -11.30 -2.15
C GLY A 37 -1.35 -12.06 -1.91
N LEU A 38 -1.38 -12.89 -0.86
CA LEU A 38 -2.50 -13.73 -0.45
C LEU A 38 -3.11 -13.25 0.88
N SER A 39 -2.68 -12.09 1.38
CA SER A 39 -3.11 -11.53 2.67
C SER A 39 -4.41 -10.73 2.59
N GLY A 40 -4.81 -10.29 1.38
CA GLY A 40 -5.90 -9.34 1.17
C GLY A 40 -5.45 -7.88 1.16
N ASN A 41 -4.23 -7.58 1.60
CA ASN A 41 -3.64 -6.25 1.54
C ASN A 41 -3.33 -5.82 0.10
N GLN A 42 -3.13 -4.52 -0.06
CA GLN A 42 -2.68 -3.94 -1.31
C GLN A 42 -1.26 -4.42 -1.66
N GLU A 43 -1.13 -5.00 -2.85
CA GLU A 43 0.12 -5.51 -3.42
C GLU A 43 0.08 -5.35 -4.95
N PHE A 44 1.19 -5.64 -5.62
CA PHE A 44 1.26 -5.61 -7.10
C PHE A 44 0.14 -6.41 -7.74
N ILE A 45 0.11 -7.71 -7.43
CA ILE A 45 -0.95 -8.63 -7.83
C ILE A 45 -1.79 -8.86 -6.59
N ARG A 46 -3.07 -8.52 -6.65
CA ARG A 46 -4.03 -8.80 -5.59
C ARG A 46 -4.84 -10.01 -5.98
N ASP A 47 -4.73 -11.08 -5.20
CA ASP A 47 -5.56 -12.27 -5.38
C ASP A 47 -6.86 -12.09 -4.61
N SER A 48 -7.98 -12.44 -5.23
CA SER A 48 -9.27 -12.47 -4.56
C SER A 48 -9.35 -13.56 -3.48
N ASN A 49 -8.58 -14.66 -3.63
CA ASN A 49 -8.56 -15.74 -2.66
C ASN A 49 -7.49 -15.45 -1.60
N SER A 50 -7.84 -14.60 -0.63
CA SER A 50 -6.98 -14.22 0.49
C SER A 50 -7.25 -15.02 1.77
N SER A 51 -6.33 -14.96 2.74
CA SER A 51 -6.52 -15.55 4.06
C SER A 51 -5.93 -14.67 5.17
N LEU A 52 -6.68 -14.53 6.27
CA LEU A 52 -6.22 -13.87 7.50
C LEU A 52 -4.92 -14.48 8.04
N SER A 53 -4.69 -15.79 7.83
CA SER A 53 -3.43 -16.44 8.22
C SER A 53 -2.22 -15.83 7.52
N PHE A 54 -2.35 -15.48 6.23
CA PHE A 54 -1.27 -14.83 5.49
C PHE A 54 -1.12 -13.35 5.85
N PHE A 55 -2.20 -12.67 6.22
CA PHE A 55 -2.13 -11.33 6.81
C PHE A 55 -1.31 -11.32 8.11
N ILE A 56 -1.67 -12.19 9.07
CA ILE A 56 -0.97 -12.30 10.35
C ILE A 56 0.50 -12.70 10.14
N PHE A 57 0.74 -13.69 9.27
CA PHE A 57 2.10 -14.10 8.92
C PHE A 57 2.89 -12.95 8.28
N GLY A 58 2.29 -12.19 7.37
CA GLY A 58 2.89 -11.04 6.71
C GLY A 58 3.29 -9.95 7.70
N ALA A 59 2.36 -9.52 8.54
CA ALA A 59 2.57 -8.50 9.58
C ALA A 59 3.69 -8.90 10.56
N TYR A 60 3.69 -10.15 11.02
CA TYR A 60 4.78 -10.67 11.87
C TYR A 60 6.12 -10.69 11.12
N SER A 61 6.12 -11.18 9.88
CA SER A 61 7.33 -11.39 9.09
C SER A 61 8.04 -10.07 8.80
N VAL A 62 7.32 -9.04 8.30
CA VAL A 62 7.91 -7.73 7.98
C VAL A 62 8.51 -7.06 9.21
N THR A 63 7.84 -7.20 10.36
CA THR A 63 8.29 -6.67 11.65
C THR A 63 9.61 -7.30 12.07
N VAL A 64 9.84 -8.58 11.83
CA VAL A 64 10.97 -9.32 12.42
C VAL A 64 12.17 -9.46 11.50
N MET A 65 11.94 -9.78 10.22
CA MET A 65 13.02 -10.18 9.30
C MET A 65 14.05 -9.07 9.09
N MET A 66 13.60 -7.82 8.97
CA MET A 66 14.45 -6.68 8.66
C MET A 66 15.34 -6.34 9.84
N ALA A 67 14.81 -6.41 11.07
CA ALA A 67 15.59 -6.22 12.28
C ALA A 67 16.75 -7.21 12.40
N ILE A 68 16.50 -8.49 12.12
CA ILE A 68 17.56 -9.52 12.16
C ILE A 68 18.68 -9.17 11.16
N MET A 69 18.31 -8.74 9.95
CA MET A 69 19.28 -8.38 8.91
C MET A 69 20.05 -7.10 9.24
N PHE A 70 19.40 -6.06 9.75
CA PHE A 70 20.08 -4.82 10.19
C PHE A 70 21.01 -5.07 11.37
N PHE A 71 20.59 -5.89 12.35
CA PHE A 71 21.46 -6.31 13.45
C PHE A 71 22.70 -7.05 12.94
N ALA A 72 22.52 -8.05 12.07
CA ALA A 72 23.62 -8.80 11.49
C ALA A 72 24.56 -7.91 10.67
N ALA A 73 24.02 -6.96 9.91
CA ALA A 73 24.83 -6.02 9.14
C ALA A 73 25.64 -5.07 10.04
N GLY A 74 25.03 -4.57 11.12
CA GLY A 74 25.69 -3.78 12.16
C GLY A 74 26.82 -4.54 12.84
N TYR A 75 26.60 -5.81 13.18
CA TYR A 75 27.60 -6.68 13.81
C TYR A 75 28.89 -6.77 13.00
N PHE A 76 28.79 -7.00 11.69
CA PHE A 76 29.98 -7.12 10.82
C PHE A 76 30.50 -5.78 10.25
N SER A 77 29.76 -4.69 10.42
CA SER A 77 30.15 -3.37 9.90
C SER A 77 31.51 -2.91 10.45
N THR A 78 31.72 -3.10 11.75
CA THR A 78 32.94 -2.71 12.47
C THR A 78 34.18 -3.46 11.96
N THR A 79 34.08 -4.78 11.77
CA THR A 79 35.16 -5.59 11.20
C THR A 79 35.44 -5.22 9.76
N SER A 80 34.40 -4.95 8.95
CA SER A 80 34.56 -4.48 7.58
C SER A 80 35.22 -3.10 7.49
N LEU A 81 35.06 -2.26 8.51
CA LEU A 81 35.60 -0.91 8.61
C LEU A 81 36.99 -0.89 9.30
N ARG A 82 37.36 -1.97 9.98
CA ARG A 82 38.65 -2.15 10.68
C ARG A 82 39.79 -2.06 9.68
N ASN A 83 40.78 -1.24 10.00
CA ASN A 83 42.00 -1.02 9.19
C ASN A 83 41.74 -0.46 7.77
N ARG A 84 40.58 0.16 7.51
CA ARG A 84 40.28 0.85 6.24
C ARG A 84 39.95 2.31 6.47
N SER A 85 40.31 3.19 5.54
CA SER A 85 39.80 4.57 5.53
C SER A 85 38.30 4.60 5.22
N THR A 86 37.62 5.70 5.56
CA THR A 86 36.19 5.86 5.24
C THR A 86 35.94 5.76 3.74
N GLY A 87 36.74 6.45 2.92
CA GLY A 87 36.64 6.36 1.46
C GLY A 87 36.80 4.94 0.94
N ALA A 88 37.83 4.20 1.39
CA ALA A 88 38.04 2.82 0.96
C ALA A 88 36.91 1.89 1.42
N PHE A 89 36.36 2.09 2.61
CA PHE A 89 35.20 1.33 3.10
C PHE A 89 33.95 1.61 2.25
N LEU A 90 33.61 2.88 2.04
CA LEU A 90 32.43 3.28 1.27
C LEU A 90 32.53 2.87 -0.19
N HIS A 91 33.69 2.99 -0.82
CA HIS A 91 33.93 2.47 -2.18
C HIS A 91 33.64 0.97 -2.27
N ASN A 92 34.12 0.18 -1.30
CA ASN A 92 33.83 -1.26 -1.25
C ASN A 92 32.34 -1.56 -1.04
N LYS A 93 31.64 -0.76 -0.23
CA LYS A 93 30.19 -0.91 -0.03
C LYS A 93 29.41 -0.49 -1.26
N LEU A 94 29.82 0.58 -1.94
CA LEU A 94 29.24 1.03 -3.19
C LEU A 94 29.34 -0.05 -4.26
N LEU A 95 30.52 -0.67 -4.45
CA LEU A 95 30.68 -1.72 -5.46
C LEU A 95 29.92 -3.02 -5.13
N ARG A 96 29.82 -3.39 -3.84
CA ARG A 96 29.20 -4.67 -3.43
C ARG A 96 27.72 -4.60 -3.13
N LEU A 97 27.20 -3.42 -2.78
CA LEU A 97 25.80 -3.21 -2.41
C LEU A 97 25.17 -2.15 -3.30
N GLY A 98 25.81 -1.00 -3.45
CA GLY A 98 25.26 0.13 -4.18
C GLY A 98 25.08 -0.13 -5.68
N LEU A 99 26.07 -0.72 -6.36
CA LEU A 99 25.98 -1.02 -7.79
C LEU A 99 24.93 -2.10 -8.10
N PRO A 100 24.90 -3.26 -7.40
CA PRO A 100 23.81 -4.22 -7.58
C PRO A 100 22.43 -3.64 -7.23
N TRP A 101 22.35 -2.77 -6.21
CA TRP A 101 21.13 -2.04 -5.86
C TRP A 101 20.66 -1.12 -6.98
N LEU A 102 21.54 -0.28 -7.53
CA LEU A 102 21.23 0.62 -8.64
C LEU A 102 20.80 -0.15 -9.89
N LEU A 103 21.51 -1.22 -10.25
CA LEU A 103 21.08 -2.09 -11.36
C LEU A 103 19.73 -2.76 -11.08
N GLY A 104 19.51 -3.17 -9.82
CA GLY A 104 18.26 -3.72 -9.34
C GLY A 104 17.10 -2.76 -9.56
N ILE A 105 17.17 -1.54 -9.02
CA ILE A 105 16.07 -0.56 -9.13
C ILE A 105 15.84 -0.03 -10.54
N LEU A 106 16.88 0.02 -11.39
CA LEU A 106 16.77 0.52 -12.77
C LEU A 106 16.21 -0.51 -13.76
N PHE A 107 16.59 -1.79 -13.61
CA PHE A 107 16.28 -2.83 -14.60
C PHE A 107 15.32 -3.91 -14.10
N LEU A 108 15.48 -4.38 -12.85
CA LEU A 108 14.60 -5.41 -12.27
C LEU A 108 13.38 -4.77 -11.58
N GLY A 109 13.60 -3.63 -10.95
CA GLY A 109 12.62 -2.79 -10.27
C GLY A 109 11.34 -2.61 -11.08
N PRO A 110 11.43 -2.07 -12.30
CA PRO A 110 10.25 -1.73 -13.10
C PRO A 110 9.47 -2.95 -13.58
N THR A 111 10.07 -4.15 -13.63
CA THR A 111 9.34 -5.35 -14.05
C THR A 111 8.21 -5.72 -13.10
N MET A 112 8.31 -5.36 -11.81
CA MET A 112 7.32 -5.72 -10.79
C MET A 112 6.00 -4.95 -10.97
N PRO A 113 5.98 -3.60 -10.98
CA PRO A 113 4.77 -2.84 -11.29
C PRO A 113 4.27 -3.09 -12.72
N TYR A 114 5.15 -3.36 -13.70
CA TYR A 114 4.71 -3.73 -15.05
C TYR A 114 3.93 -5.06 -15.07
N MET A 115 4.45 -6.09 -14.40
CA MET A 115 3.74 -7.37 -14.23
C MET A 115 2.39 -7.19 -13.51
N ALA A 116 2.30 -6.23 -12.59
CA ALA A 116 1.05 -5.91 -11.90
C ALA A 116 -0.06 -5.49 -12.88
N TYR A 117 0.25 -4.75 -13.96
CA TYR A 117 -0.76 -4.34 -14.95
C TYR A 117 -1.42 -5.51 -15.68
N TYR A 118 -0.75 -6.66 -15.81
CA TYR A 118 -1.38 -7.87 -16.38
C TYR A 118 -2.54 -8.39 -15.54
N SER A 119 -2.52 -8.16 -14.23
CA SER A 119 -3.63 -8.50 -13.33
C SER A 119 -4.78 -7.48 -13.36
N ARG A 120 -4.52 -6.28 -13.90
CA ARG A 120 -5.44 -5.13 -13.90
C ARG A 120 -5.88 -4.70 -15.30
N SER A 121 -5.67 -5.56 -16.29
CA SER A 121 -5.99 -5.29 -17.68
C SER A 121 -5.39 -3.99 -18.25
N PHE A 122 -4.20 -3.60 -17.79
CA PHE A 122 -3.55 -2.31 -18.07
C PHE A 122 -4.39 -1.07 -17.72
N ALA A 123 -5.31 -1.16 -16.75
CA ALA A 123 -5.98 0.01 -16.19
C ALA A 123 -4.95 1.07 -15.74
N GLY A 124 -5.01 2.27 -16.33
CA GLY A 124 -4.06 3.37 -16.12
C GLY A 124 -2.89 3.46 -17.12
N LEU A 125 -2.80 2.55 -18.10
CA LEU A 125 -1.81 2.63 -19.19
C LEU A 125 -2.48 2.74 -20.56
N GLN A 126 -1.84 3.51 -21.43
CA GLN A 126 -2.31 3.73 -22.81
C GLN A 126 -1.77 2.67 -23.78
N THR A 127 -0.73 1.92 -23.41
CA THR A 127 -0.12 0.88 -24.24
C THR A 127 0.36 -0.26 -23.36
N ALA A 128 0.47 -1.47 -23.93
CA ALA A 128 1.15 -2.59 -23.29
C ALA A 128 2.68 -2.54 -23.44
N SER A 129 3.24 -1.50 -24.07
CA SER A 129 4.68 -1.37 -24.32
C SER A 129 5.44 -1.25 -23.00
N TYR A 130 6.35 -2.19 -22.73
CA TYR A 130 7.22 -2.09 -21.57
C TYR A 130 8.17 -0.88 -21.68
N TRP A 131 8.59 -0.51 -22.91
CA TRP A 131 9.45 0.65 -23.11
C TRP A 131 8.73 1.94 -22.70
N ASP A 132 7.48 2.13 -23.12
CA ASP A 132 6.69 3.31 -22.76
C ASP A 132 6.47 3.35 -21.24
N PHE A 133 6.14 2.20 -20.64
CA PHE A 133 6.02 2.06 -19.19
C PHE A 133 7.33 2.44 -18.48
N TRP A 134 8.46 1.88 -18.92
CA TRP A 134 9.76 2.10 -18.32
C TRP A 134 10.18 3.57 -18.41
N GLN A 135 9.94 4.23 -19.54
CA GLN A 135 10.21 5.66 -19.71
C GLN A 135 9.39 6.51 -18.75
N ARG A 136 8.08 6.24 -18.61
CA ARG A 136 7.22 6.95 -17.63
C ARG A 136 7.68 6.69 -16.20
N TYR A 137 7.95 5.42 -15.89
CA TYR A 137 8.40 4.98 -14.57
C TYR A 137 9.73 5.63 -14.17
N MET A 138 10.73 5.64 -15.06
CA MET A 138 12.00 6.33 -14.82
C MET A 138 11.86 7.85 -14.87
N GLY A 139 11.02 8.39 -15.75
CA GLY A 139 10.77 9.83 -15.87
C GLY A 139 10.18 10.42 -14.59
N SER A 140 9.33 9.68 -13.90
CA SER A 140 8.74 10.10 -12.61
C SER A 140 9.77 10.37 -11.52
N ILE A 141 11.00 9.85 -11.63
CA ILE A 141 12.10 10.18 -10.71
C ILE A 141 12.31 11.69 -10.62
N PHE A 142 12.13 12.40 -11.74
CA PHE A 142 12.39 13.83 -11.84
C PHE A 142 11.14 14.71 -11.60
N SER A 143 9.98 14.12 -11.26
CA SER A 143 8.76 14.89 -11.05
C SER A 143 8.73 15.60 -9.71
N ASP A 144 9.40 15.06 -8.69
CA ASP A 144 9.49 15.66 -7.36
C ASP A 144 10.76 15.18 -6.60
N TRP A 145 11.14 15.91 -5.56
CA TRP A 145 12.23 15.54 -4.65
C TRP A 145 11.85 14.44 -3.66
N LEU A 146 10.56 14.31 -3.37
CA LEU A 146 10.00 13.30 -2.47
C LEU A 146 8.79 12.61 -3.11
N LEU A 147 9.00 11.38 -3.57
CA LEU A 147 7.94 10.60 -4.22
C LEU A 147 7.25 9.66 -3.22
N PRO A 148 5.92 9.48 -3.31
CA PRO A 148 5.19 8.52 -2.49
C PRO A 148 5.64 7.09 -2.78
N ILE A 149 5.57 6.23 -1.77
CA ILE A 149 5.90 4.80 -1.90
C ILE A 149 4.60 4.00 -1.99
N ASN A 150 4.22 3.64 -3.21
CA ASN A 150 2.99 2.88 -3.47
C ASN A 150 3.35 1.53 -4.11
N PHE A 151 3.20 0.43 -3.34
CA PHE A 151 3.46 -0.94 -3.80
C PHE A 151 2.28 -1.50 -4.63
N THR A 152 1.99 -0.84 -5.76
CA THR A 152 0.86 -1.15 -6.66
C THR A 152 1.28 -1.06 -8.12
N ALA A 153 0.37 -1.42 -9.04
CA ALA A 153 0.52 -1.05 -10.44
C ALA A 153 0.40 0.47 -10.57
N ASN A 154 1.52 1.16 -10.72
CA ASN A 154 1.62 2.58 -11.00
C ASN A 154 2.92 2.88 -11.76
N THR A 155 3.00 4.06 -12.34
CA THR A 155 4.18 4.56 -13.06
C THR A 155 5.06 5.46 -12.18
N ILE A 156 4.91 5.43 -10.84
CA ILE A 156 5.69 6.26 -9.92
C ILE A 156 6.89 5.45 -9.43
N PHE A 157 8.08 6.02 -9.58
CA PHE A 157 9.32 5.38 -9.18
C PHE A 157 9.33 5.06 -7.69
N HIS A 158 9.66 3.81 -7.37
CA HIS A 158 9.92 3.38 -6.01
C HIS A 158 10.89 2.20 -5.97
N GLN A 159 11.59 2.06 -4.85
CA GLN A 159 12.70 1.11 -4.74
C GLN A 159 12.31 -0.36 -4.69
N GLN A 160 11.02 -0.70 -4.70
CA GLN A 160 10.56 -2.09 -4.59
C GLN A 160 11.10 -2.76 -3.32
N HIS A 161 11.31 -4.09 -3.34
CA HIS A 161 11.95 -4.82 -2.24
C HIS A 161 13.42 -4.43 -1.99
N PHE A 162 14.02 -3.60 -2.85
CA PHE A 162 15.41 -3.17 -2.71
C PHE A 162 15.64 -2.06 -1.68
N TRP A 163 14.57 -1.49 -1.10
CA TRP A 163 14.66 -0.42 -0.10
C TRP A 163 15.63 -0.74 1.05
N PHE A 164 15.71 -2.01 1.46
CA PHE A 164 16.62 -2.47 2.51
C PHE A 164 18.08 -2.13 2.18
N LEU A 165 18.49 -2.26 0.91
CA LEU A 165 19.86 -1.94 0.49
C LEU A 165 20.14 -0.43 0.55
N SER A 166 19.16 0.41 0.20
CA SER A 166 19.26 1.87 0.35
C SER A 166 19.48 2.26 1.80
N VAL A 167 18.58 1.83 2.69
CA VAL A 167 18.66 2.15 4.13
C VAL A 167 19.96 1.61 4.74
N LEU A 168 20.35 0.39 4.37
CA LEU A 168 21.58 -0.22 4.85
C LEU A 168 22.83 0.55 4.38
N PHE A 169 22.83 1.07 3.14
CA PHE A 169 23.93 1.88 2.64
C PHE A 169 24.06 3.19 3.45
N VAL A 170 22.93 3.85 3.75
CA VAL A 170 22.90 5.04 4.63
C VAL A 170 23.51 4.72 6.00
N PHE A 171 23.13 3.59 6.62
CA PHE A 171 23.73 3.19 7.90
C PHE A 171 25.23 2.93 7.83
N PHE A 172 25.74 2.37 6.73
CA PHE A 172 27.19 2.23 6.55
C PHE A 172 27.89 3.60 6.41
N VAL A 173 27.28 4.56 5.70
CA VAL A 173 27.79 5.94 5.61
C VAL A 173 27.85 6.58 6.98
N VAL A 174 26.72 6.60 7.70
CA VAL A 174 26.63 7.16 9.06
C VAL A 174 27.62 6.50 10.00
N HIS A 175 27.74 5.17 9.99
CA HIS A 175 28.69 4.44 10.85
C HIS A 175 30.14 4.83 10.58
N ALA A 176 30.53 4.99 9.30
CA ALA A 176 31.88 5.38 8.92
C ALA A 176 32.19 6.84 9.33
N LEU A 177 31.24 7.75 9.12
CA LEU A 177 31.37 9.16 9.51
C LEU A 177 31.44 9.32 11.04
N LEU A 178 30.61 8.60 11.80
CA LEU A 178 30.65 8.62 13.27
C LEU A 178 32.00 8.12 13.81
N ARG A 179 32.61 7.12 13.17
CA ARG A 179 33.95 6.65 13.54
C ARG A 179 34.99 7.75 13.34
N ASP A 180 34.94 8.47 12.23
CA ASP A 180 35.90 9.53 11.93
C ASP A 180 35.69 10.76 12.82
N ALA A 181 34.42 11.14 13.08
CA ALA A 181 34.08 12.19 14.04
C ALA A 181 34.60 11.86 15.45
N ARG A 182 34.42 10.61 15.90
CA ARG A 182 34.95 10.12 17.19
C ARG A 182 36.46 10.28 17.28
N ARG A 183 37.20 9.95 16.21
CA ARG A 183 38.65 10.12 16.14
C ARG A 183 39.06 11.59 16.18
N ARG A 184 38.33 12.44 15.44
CA ARG A 184 38.60 13.89 15.36
C ARG A 184 38.34 14.61 16.68
N TRP A 185 37.31 14.22 17.41
CA TRP A 185 36.94 14.81 18.71
C TRP A 185 37.63 14.16 19.91
N GLY A 186 38.62 13.28 19.69
CA GLY A 186 39.42 12.68 20.77
C GLY A 186 38.62 11.79 21.72
N TRP A 187 37.42 11.34 21.32
CA TRP A 187 36.61 10.46 22.14
C TRP A 187 37.33 9.12 22.33
N PRO A 188 37.44 8.62 23.57
CA PRO A 188 38.21 7.41 23.86
C PRO A 188 37.75 6.27 22.96
N ALA A 189 38.70 5.56 22.35
CA ALA A 189 38.38 4.35 21.60
C ALA A 189 37.61 3.40 22.53
N ALA A 190 36.55 2.76 22.02
CA ALA A 190 35.91 1.69 22.76
C ALA A 190 37.00 0.69 23.11
N ARG A 191 37.30 0.52 24.41
CA ARG A 191 38.25 -0.51 24.84
C ARG A 191 37.70 -1.83 24.28
N ASN A 192 38.53 -2.54 23.51
CA ASN A 192 38.29 -3.95 23.27
C ASN A 192 38.47 -4.62 24.63
N THR A 193 37.40 -4.70 25.41
CA THR A 193 37.47 -5.31 26.73
C THR A 193 37.72 -6.79 26.49
N GLU A 194 38.91 -7.26 26.84
CA GLU A 194 39.17 -8.69 26.95
C GLU A 194 38.08 -9.32 27.82
N SER A 195 37.39 -10.32 27.25
CA SER A 195 36.69 -11.40 27.93
C SER A 195 36.07 -11.06 29.31
N GLN A 196 35.12 -10.13 29.36
CA GLN A 196 34.25 -10.01 30.52
C GLN A 196 32.92 -10.70 30.24
N THR A 197 32.52 -11.61 31.12
CA THR A 197 31.16 -12.14 31.18
C THR A 197 30.18 -10.98 31.24
N ILE A 198 29.34 -10.85 30.22
CA ILE A 198 28.43 -9.71 30.13
C ILE A 198 27.32 -9.92 31.16
N SER A 199 27.24 -9.02 32.14
CA SER A 199 26.14 -9.03 33.11
C SER A 199 24.79 -8.93 32.38
N GLN A 200 23.82 -9.76 32.77
CA GLN A 200 22.45 -9.71 32.21
C GLN A 200 21.79 -8.35 32.38
N PHE A 201 22.21 -7.58 33.39
CA PHE A 201 21.74 -6.21 33.60
C PHE A 201 22.31 -5.23 32.57
N ALA A 202 23.58 -5.39 32.17
CA ALA A 202 24.17 -4.60 31.09
C ALA A 202 23.47 -4.92 29.76
N PHE A 203 23.09 -6.18 29.54
CA PHE A 203 22.30 -6.60 28.39
C PHE A 203 20.91 -5.95 28.38
N ALA A 204 20.16 -6.06 29.49
CA ALA A 204 18.82 -5.48 29.61
C ALA A 204 18.83 -3.96 29.41
N ARG A 205 19.81 -3.25 29.97
CA ARG A 205 19.98 -1.80 29.80
C ARG A 205 20.16 -1.39 28.33
N VAL A 206 21.00 -2.11 27.58
CA VAL A 206 21.27 -1.77 26.18
C VAL A 206 20.07 -2.10 25.29
N PHE A 207 19.37 -3.20 25.57
CA PHE A 207 18.11 -3.53 24.90
C PHE A 207 17.02 -2.51 25.20
N PHE A 208 16.87 -2.08 26.45
CA PHE A 208 15.95 -1.03 26.83
C PHE A 208 16.29 0.29 26.13
N LEU A 209 17.56 0.68 26.08
CA LEU A 209 17.99 1.88 25.37
C LEU A 209 17.69 1.79 23.87
N ALA A 210 17.98 0.65 23.23
CA ALA A 210 17.63 0.44 21.83
C ALA A 210 16.12 0.53 21.62
N ALA A 211 15.33 -0.11 22.49
CA ALA A 211 13.87 -0.07 22.45
C ALA A 211 13.34 1.36 22.57
N MET A 212 13.84 2.11 23.55
CA MET A 212 13.46 3.49 23.81
C MET A 212 13.80 4.39 22.64
N VAL A 213 15.00 4.30 22.07
CA VAL A 213 15.41 5.12 20.90
C VAL A 213 14.54 4.81 19.67
N GLY A 214 14.32 3.52 19.38
CA GLY A 214 13.48 3.12 18.25
C GLY A 214 12.03 3.56 18.42
N ALA A 215 11.46 3.33 19.61
CA ALA A 215 10.07 3.68 19.89
C ALA A 215 9.85 5.20 19.90
N LEU A 216 10.68 5.96 20.62
CA LEU A 216 10.59 7.42 20.64
C LEU A 216 10.80 8.02 19.26
N GLY A 217 11.72 7.49 18.46
CA GLY A 217 11.95 7.98 17.10
C GLY A 217 10.77 7.72 16.17
N MET A 218 10.13 6.55 16.26
CA MET A 218 8.90 6.26 15.49
C MET A 218 7.72 7.11 15.96
N THR A 219 7.49 7.22 17.27
CA THR A 219 6.41 8.04 17.83
C THR A 219 6.62 9.52 17.49
N ALA A 220 7.86 10.04 17.61
CA ALA A 220 8.15 11.42 17.24
C ALA A 220 8.01 11.66 15.73
N SER A 221 8.43 10.71 14.89
CA SER A 221 8.25 10.82 13.43
C SER A 221 6.79 10.88 13.04
N SER A 222 5.93 10.10 13.70
CA SER A 222 4.48 10.12 13.47
C SER A 222 3.82 11.36 14.05
N ALA A 223 4.20 11.78 15.27
CA ALA A 223 3.60 12.93 15.94
C ALA A 223 3.98 14.28 15.30
N LEU A 224 5.10 14.33 14.58
CA LEU A 224 5.58 15.52 13.87
C LEU A 224 5.29 15.46 12.36
N ASP A 225 4.54 14.46 11.90
CA ASP A 225 4.22 14.21 10.49
C ASP A 225 5.44 14.34 9.56
N LEU A 226 6.54 13.66 9.93
CA LEU A 226 7.79 13.81 9.21
C LEU A 226 7.73 13.16 7.81
N PRO A 227 8.37 13.77 6.79
CA PRO A 227 8.28 13.28 5.42
C PRO A 227 8.73 11.83 5.25
N ASN A 228 7.97 11.07 4.45
CA ASN A 228 8.22 9.68 4.11
C ASN A 228 8.09 9.47 2.59
N GLY A 229 9.08 8.83 1.96
CA GLY A 229 9.06 8.63 0.52
C GLY A 229 10.39 8.22 -0.09
N ASN A 230 10.48 8.22 -1.41
CA ASN A 230 11.77 8.18 -2.11
C ASN A 230 12.31 9.61 -2.24
N PHE A 231 13.38 9.89 -1.51
CA PHE A 231 14.08 11.15 -1.45
C PHE A 231 15.30 11.17 -2.37
N ALA A 232 15.56 12.32 -2.97
CA ALA A 232 16.72 12.57 -3.82
C ALA A 232 16.89 11.47 -4.87
N PHE A 233 15.80 11.21 -5.60
CA PHE A 233 15.72 10.31 -6.75
C PHE A 233 15.83 8.82 -6.43
N PHE A 234 16.63 8.43 -5.43
CA PHE A 234 16.99 7.03 -5.20
C PHE A 234 16.89 6.55 -3.76
N PHE A 235 16.94 7.41 -2.73
CA PHE A 235 17.02 6.95 -1.34
C PHE A 235 15.66 6.86 -0.66
N LYS A 236 15.41 5.85 0.17
CA LYS A 236 14.16 5.74 0.93
C LYS A 236 14.34 6.59 2.17
N LEU A 237 13.56 7.65 2.34
CA LEU A 237 13.54 8.48 3.54
C LEU A 237 12.33 8.08 4.39
N ASN A 238 12.60 7.62 5.60
CA ASN A 238 11.60 7.42 6.64
C ASN A 238 12.30 7.51 8.00
N LEU A 239 12.12 8.63 8.71
CA LEU A 239 12.86 8.91 9.93
C LEU A 239 12.49 7.98 11.09
N GLY A 240 11.22 7.57 11.18
CA GLY A 240 10.78 6.55 12.15
C GLY A 240 11.46 5.20 11.92
N GLU A 241 11.47 4.71 10.70
CA GLU A 241 12.18 3.46 10.35
C GLU A 241 13.71 3.59 10.52
N TYR A 242 14.28 4.76 10.24
CA TYR A 242 15.70 5.02 10.46
C TYR A 242 16.05 4.96 11.96
N ALA A 243 15.18 5.47 12.82
CA ALA A 243 15.36 5.35 14.26
C ALA A 243 15.25 3.89 14.71
N LEU A 244 14.21 3.18 14.26
CA LEU A 244 13.98 1.77 14.55
C LEU A 244 15.17 0.90 14.13
N TYR A 245 15.46 0.86 12.83
CA TYR A 245 16.50 0.00 12.28
C TYR A 245 17.91 0.50 12.60
N GLY A 246 18.09 1.81 12.78
CA GLY A 246 19.35 2.42 13.22
C GLY A 246 19.71 2.03 14.66
N ALA A 247 18.72 1.96 15.56
CA ALA A 247 18.91 1.45 16.92
C ALA A 247 19.32 -0.03 16.90
N ILE A 248 18.69 -0.84 16.05
CA ILE A 248 18.99 -2.28 15.91
C ILE A 248 20.35 -2.53 15.23
N PHE A 249 20.70 -1.74 14.21
CA PHE A 249 22.02 -1.77 13.58
C PHE A 249 23.12 -1.40 14.60
N SER A 250 22.88 -0.35 15.38
CA SER A 250 23.80 0.11 16.44
C SER A 250 23.94 -0.93 17.55
N LEU A 251 22.85 -1.64 17.87
CA LEU A 251 22.89 -2.80 18.78
C LEU A 251 23.81 -3.91 18.24
N GLY A 252 23.77 -4.17 16.92
CA GLY A 252 24.70 -5.08 16.26
C GLY A 252 26.17 -4.63 16.40
N VAL A 253 26.45 -3.36 16.12
CA VAL A 253 27.78 -2.73 16.30
C VAL A 253 28.28 -2.93 17.73
N TYR A 254 27.42 -2.65 18.71
CA TYR A 254 27.71 -2.82 20.13
C TYR A 254 27.96 -4.29 20.49
N ALA A 255 27.12 -5.20 20.02
CA ALA A 255 27.24 -6.64 20.26
C ALA A 255 28.58 -7.20 19.76
N HIS A 256 29.06 -6.72 18.61
CA HIS A 256 30.38 -7.06 18.12
C HIS A 256 31.49 -6.49 19.00
N ALA A 257 31.41 -5.20 19.36
CA ALA A 257 32.40 -4.54 20.20
C ALA A 257 32.55 -5.18 21.60
N ARG A 258 31.48 -5.80 22.10
CA ARG A 258 31.46 -6.54 23.37
C ARG A 258 31.69 -8.05 23.21
N GLY A 259 31.90 -8.54 21.99
CA GLY A 259 32.22 -9.94 21.74
C GLY A 259 31.10 -10.93 22.10
N TRP A 260 29.82 -10.54 21.99
CA TRP A 260 28.67 -11.35 22.44
C TRP A 260 28.77 -12.82 22.00
N TYR A 261 29.00 -13.07 20.71
CA TYR A 261 29.07 -14.43 20.17
C TYR A 261 30.50 -15.01 20.08
N ALA A 262 31.54 -14.22 20.38
CA ALA A 262 32.94 -14.64 20.16
C ALA A 262 33.41 -15.72 21.15
N ASN A 263 32.81 -15.77 22.35
CA ASN A 263 33.28 -16.60 23.48
C ASN A 263 32.22 -17.59 24.00
N GLY A 264 31.24 -18.01 23.20
CA GLY A 264 30.21 -18.93 23.69
C GLY A 264 28.99 -18.26 24.35
N GLN A 265 29.02 -16.95 24.56
CA GLN A 265 28.07 -16.22 25.41
C GLN A 265 26.91 -15.62 24.61
N ALA A 266 26.05 -16.46 24.03
CA ALA A 266 24.76 -15.96 23.54
C ALA A 266 23.95 -15.39 24.72
N PRO A 267 23.15 -14.32 24.52
CA PRO A 267 22.41 -13.74 25.62
C PRO A 267 21.37 -14.72 26.16
N GLY A 268 21.25 -14.80 27.49
CA GLY A 268 20.49 -15.85 28.17
C GLY A 268 18.96 -15.68 28.10
N TRP A 269 18.24 -16.78 28.22
CA TRP A 269 16.76 -16.88 28.23
C TRP A 269 16.05 -15.92 29.20
N LYS A 270 16.70 -15.49 30.27
CA LYS A 270 16.15 -14.50 31.22
C LYS A 270 15.85 -13.16 30.55
N ALA A 271 16.71 -12.71 29.64
CA ALA A 271 16.48 -11.47 28.91
C ALA A 271 15.37 -11.60 27.86
N ALA A 272 15.25 -12.78 27.23
CA ALA A 272 14.11 -13.10 26.38
C ALA A 272 12.80 -13.08 27.17
N GLY A 273 12.80 -13.64 28.39
CA GLY A 273 11.64 -13.59 29.29
C GLY A 273 11.23 -12.16 29.68
N LEU A 274 12.20 -11.27 29.96
CA LEU A 274 11.91 -9.86 30.24
C LEU A 274 11.35 -9.12 29.03
N LEU A 275 11.90 -9.33 27.84
CA LEU A 275 11.37 -8.76 26.60
C LEU A 275 9.96 -9.26 26.32
N PHE A 276 9.71 -10.56 26.51
CA PHE A 276 8.39 -11.16 26.34
C PHE A 276 7.38 -10.58 27.34
N ALA A 277 7.74 -10.42 28.61
CA ALA A 277 6.89 -9.76 29.60
C ALA A 277 6.59 -8.31 29.22
N GLY A 278 7.58 -7.57 28.70
CA GLY A 278 7.37 -6.22 28.17
C GLY A 278 6.42 -6.18 26.97
N ILE A 279 6.54 -7.12 26.03
CA ILE A 279 5.61 -7.24 24.90
C ILE A 279 4.19 -7.45 25.41
N LEU A 280 3.98 -8.40 26.33
CA LEU A 280 2.66 -8.67 26.90
C LEU A 280 2.07 -7.43 27.60
N PHE A 281 2.90 -6.68 28.33
CA PHE A 281 2.49 -5.45 28.98
C PHE A 281 2.05 -4.39 27.96
N PHE A 282 2.91 -4.03 27.00
CA PHE A 282 2.61 -2.97 26.04
C PHE A 282 1.51 -3.36 25.04
N ALA A 283 1.48 -4.62 24.59
CA ALA A 283 0.40 -5.13 23.75
C ALA A 283 -0.92 -5.19 24.52
N GLY A 284 -0.89 -5.56 25.80
CA GLY A 284 -2.05 -5.53 26.68
C GLY A 284 -2.58 -4.11 26.90
N CYS A 285 -1.70 -3.13 27.12
CA CYS A 285 -2.08 -1.71 27.17
C CYS A 285 -2.66 -1.22 25.84
N ALA A 286 -2.05 -1.57 24.70
CA ALA A 286 -2.58 -1.21 23.38
C ALA A 286 -3.97 -1.84 23.15
N ALA A 287 -4.16 -3.11 23.51
CA ALA A 287 -5.46 -3.77 23.44
C ALA A 287 -6.49 -3.11 24.38
N ALA A 288 -6.10 -2.72 25.60
CA ALA A 288 -6.97 -2.01 26.53
C ALA A 288 -7.37 -0.62 25.97
N VAL A 289 -6.42 0.12 25.41
CA VAL A 289 -6.69 1.40 24.74
C VAL A 289 -7.65 1.19 23.55
N PHE A 290 -7.41 0.18 22.71
CA PHE A 290 -8.28 -0.13 21.57
C PHE A 290 -9.71 -0.43 22.03
N LEU A 291 -9.86 -1.26 23.07
CA LEU A 291 -11.16 -1.63 23.62
C LEU A 291 -11.87 -0.49 24.35
N MET A 292 -11.13 0.47 24.94
CA MET A 292 -11.70 1.58 25.71
C MET A 292 -11.91 2.86 24.90
N LEU A 293 -11.04 3.13 23.93
CA LEU A 293 -10.92 4.41 23.22
C LEU A 293 -10.99 4.28 21.70
N GLY A 294 -11.13 3.06 21.16
CA GLY A 294 -11.21 2.81 19.71
C GLY A 294 -9.87 2.84 18.97
N SER A 295 -9.90 2.53 17.67
CA SER A 295 -8.74 2.49 16.75
C SER A 295 -8.09 3.86 16.51
N GLU A 296 -8.86 4.93 16.66
CA GLU A 296 -8.41 6.29 16.34
C GLU A 296 -7.59 6.95 17.45
N SER A 297 -7.49 6.29 18.61
CA SER A 297 -6.76 6.86 19.74
C SER A 297 -5.27 6.97 19.43
N SER A 298 -4.73 8.20 19.46
CA SER A 298 -3.27 8.45 19.35
C SER A 298 -2.44 7.75 20.43
N LEU A 299 -3.09 7.34 21.54
CA LEU A 299 -2.47 6.52 22.58
C LEU A 299 -2.14 5.10 22.11
N LEU A 300 -2.83 4.57 21.09
CA LEU A 300 -2.51 3.25 20.52
C LEU A 300 -1.10 3.20 19.98
N LEU A 301 -0.66 4.26 19.30
CA LEU A 301 0.72 4.37 18.82
C LEU A 301 1.71 4.39 19.99
N SER A 302 1.34 5.03 21.10
CA SER A 302 2.18 5.14 22.29
C SER A 302 2.45 3.80 23.00
N PHE A 303 1.58 2.78 22.82
CA PHE A 303 1.77 1.45 23.38
C PHE A 303 2.11 0.38 22.32
N GLY A 304 1.53 0.49 21.13
CA GLY A 304 1.74 -0.40 19.99
C GLY A 304 3.16 -0.32 19.43
N VAL A 305 3.71 0.89 19.27
CA VAL A 305 5.09 1.08 18.77
C VAL A 305 6.12 0.46 19.72
N PRO A 306 6.09 0.71 21.05
CA PRO A 306 6.94 -0.02 21.99
C PRO A 306 6.79 -1.55 21.92
N ALA A 307 5.56 -2.07 21.82
CA ALA A 307 5.33 -3.52 21.70
C ALA A 307 6.00 -4.09 20.44
N ALA A 308 5.81 -3.44 19.29
CA ALA A 308 6.43 -3.82 18.03
C ALA A 308 7.97 -3.76 18.11
N MET A 309 8.52 -2.73 18.75
CA MET A 309 9.96 -2.60 18.95
C MET A 309 10.52 -3.71 19.87
N LEU A 310 9.83 -4.04 20.95
CA LEU A 310 10.23 -5.15 21.81
C LEU A 310 10.14 -6.50 21.08
N LEU A 311 9.16 -6.68 20.20
CA LEU A 311 9.04 -7.87 19.35
C LEU A 311 10.22 -7.99 18.36
N ASN A 312 10.62 -6.88 17.72
CA ASN A 312 11.83 -6.81 16.88
C ASN A 312 13.06 -7.31 17.65
N LEU A 313 13.28 -6.74 18.85
CA LEU A 313 14.43 -7.06 19.71
C LEU A 313 14.40 -8.50 20.22
N LEU A 314 13.24 -8.98 20.67
CA LEU A 314 13.05 -10.37 21.11
C LEU A 314 13.37 -11.32 19.96
N SER A 315 12.98 -10.97 18.74
CA SER A 315 13.19 -11.83 17.58
C SER A 315 14.65 -11.82 17.13
N VAL A 316 15.33 -10.67 17.13
CA VAL A 316 16.79 -10.58 16.94
C VAL A 316 17.49 -11.49 17.95
N LEU A 317 17.14 -11.38 19.22
CA LEU A 317 17.74 -12.19 20.29
C LEU A 317 17.45 -13.69 20.12
N GLY A 318 16.17 -14.05 20.02
CA GLY A 318 15.71 -15.43 19.96
C GLY A 318 16.21 -16.14 18.72
N PHE A 319 16.06 -15.53 17.55
CA PHE A 319 16.45 -16.13 16.28
C PHE A 319 17.97 -16.33 16.17
N THR A 320 18.76 -15.30 16.51
CA THR A 320 20.23 -15.43 16.49
C THR A 320 20.71 -16.44 17.53
N SER A 321 20.09 -16.51 18.71
CA SER A 321 20.50 -17.44 19.77
C SER A 321 20.12 -18.90 19.45
N ILE A 322 18.96 -19.14 18.84
CA ILE A 322 18.55 -20.48 18.39
C ILE A 322 19.50 -20.97 17.30
N ILE A 323 19.75 -20.16 16.26
CA ILE A 323 20.66 -20.57 15.17
C ILE A 323 22.09 -20.69 15.68
N TYR A 324 22.53 -19.84 16.61
CA TYR A 324 23.81 -19.99 17.30
C TYR A 324 23.92 -21.33 18.04
N ARG A 325 22.87 -21.76 18.73
CA ARG A 325 22.89 -23.01 19.50
C ARG A 325 22.89 -24.26 18.62
N TYR A 326 22.08 -24.26 17.56
CA TYR A 326 21.80 -25.46 16.78
C TYR A 326 22.52 -25.52 15.43
N MET A 327 22.95 -24.39 14.88
CA MET A 327 23.52 -24.27 13.54
C MET A 327 24.85 -23.49 13.54
N ASN A 328 25.67 -23.60 14.59
CA ASN A 328 27.01 -22.98 14.64
C ASN A 328 28.15 -23.99 14.42
N LYS A 329 28.00 -24.84 13.40
CA LYS A 329 29.01 -25.83 13.00
C LYS A 329 29.33 -25.67 11.51
N PRO A 330 30.56 -25.99 11.07
CA PRO A 330 30.88 -26.05 9.65
C PRO A 330 29.94 -27.01 8.91
N SER A 331 29.38 -26.55 7.80
CA SER A 331 28.57 -27.37 6.89
C SER A 331 28.70 -26.79 5.48
N GLU A 332 29.03 -27.63 4.52
CA GLU A 332 29.18 -27.24 3.11
C GLU A 332 27.84 -26.76 2.53
N THR A 333 26.76 -27.48 2.84
CA THR A 333 25.40 -27.12 2.42
C THR A 333 25.02 -25.73 2.90
N ASN A 334 25.22 -25.47 4.19
CA ASN A 334 24.92 -24.19 4.80
C ASN A 334 25.79 -23.05 4.23
N ALA A 335 27.08 -23.31 4.04
CA ALA A 335 27.99 -22.37 3.40
C ALA A 335 27.56 -22.05 1.96
N ASN A 336 27.04 -23.04 1.23
CA ASN A 336 26.56 -22.84 -0.12
C ASN A 336 25.28 -21.98 -0.17
N PHE A 337 24.29 -22.26 0.70
CA PHE A 337 23.11 -21.42 0.80
C PHE A 337 23.45 -19.99 1.22
N ALA A 338 24.33 -19.82 2.20
CA ALA A 338 24.79 -18.51 2.63
C ALA A 338 25.48 -17.72 1.50
N ALA A 339 26.32 -18.37 0.71
CA ALA A 339 26.99 -17.75 -0.43
C ALA A 339 26.03 -17.28 -1.54
N ASN A 340 24.86 -17.90 -1.65
CA ASN A 340 23.83 -17.54 -2.63
C ASN A 340 22.77 -16.56 -2.11
N SER A 341 22.66 -16.39 -0.78
CA SER A 341 21.60 -15.62 -0.12
C SER A 341 21.45 -14.18 -0.65
N TYR A 342 22.56 -13.49 -0.88
CA TYR A 342 22.53 -12.10 -1.38
C TYR A 342 21.95 -12.01 -2.80
N TYR A 343 22.32 -12.92 -3.69
CA TYR A 343 21.81 -12.93 -5.06
C TYR A 343 20.35 -13.40 -5.11
N VAL A 344 19.96 -14.35 -4.26
CA VAL A 344 18.55 -14.75 -4.11
C VAL A 344 17.72 -13.55 -3.66
N TYR A 345 18.20 -12.78 -2.68
CA TYR A 345 17.50 -11.56 -2.22
C TYR A 345 17.24 -10.57 -3.36
N ILE A 346 18.23 -10.35 -4.24
CA ILE A 346 18.08 -9.45 -5.40
C ILE A 346 16.98 -9.95 -6.34
N LEU A 347 16.94 -11.26 -6.60
CA LEU A 347 16.14 -11.86 -7.66
C LEU A 347 14.74 -12.32 -7.26
N GLN A 348 14.54 -12.69 -5.99
CA GLN A 348 13.39 -13.51 -5.60
C GLN A 348 12.03 -12.87 -5.89
N TYR A 349 11.89 -11.55 -5.73
CA TYR A 349 10.56 -10.94 -5.84
C TYR A 349 10.01 -10.93 -7.27
N PRO A 350 10.77 -10.50 -8.30
CA PRO A 350 10.38 -10.71 -9.70
C PRO A 350 10.00 -12.16 -10.02
N VAL A 351 10.76 -13.14 -9.51
CA VAL A 351 10.47 -14.57 -9.72
C VAL A 351 9.16 -14.98 -9.04
N VAL A 352 8.90 -14.51 -7.82
CA VAL A 352 7.62 -14.70 -7.13
C VAL A 352 6.46 -14.16 -7.98
N LEU A 353 6.58 -12.94 -8.52
CA LEU A 353 5.50 -12.35 -9.31
C LEU A 353 5.23 -13.11 -10.62
N VAL A 354 6.25 -13.66 -11.28
CA VAL A 354 6.06 -14.53 -12.44
C VAL A 354 5.19 -15.72 -12.09
N PHE A 355 5.52 -16.47 -11.03
CA PHE A 355 4.73 -17.62 -10.61
C PHE A 355 3.33 -17.22 -10.15
N ARG A 356 3.18 -16.07 -9.48
CA ARG A 356 1.87 -15.55 -9.10
C ARG A 356 1.00 -15.22 -10.31
N LEU A 357 1.55 -14.62 -11.36
CA LEU A 357 0.84 -14.39 -12.62
C LEU A 357 0.40 -15.70 -13.27
N MET A 358 1.26 -16.73 -13.28
CA MET A 358 0.93 -18.05 -13.83
C MET A 358 -0.25 -18.71 -13.10
N THR A 359 -0.34 -18.52 -11.78
CA THR A 359 -1.43 -19.07 -10.95
C THR A 359 -2.59 -18.10 -10.73
N PHE A 360 -2.55 -16.90 -11.31
CA PHE A 360 -3.49 -15.82 -10.98
C PHE A 360 -4.94 -16.22 -11.21
N GLN A 361 -5.18 -16.94 -12.30
CA GLN A 361 -6.52 -17.36 -12.72
C GLN A 361 -7.02 -18.66 -12.08
N TRP A 362 -6.23 -19.27 -11.18
CA TRP A 362 -6.63 -20.50 -10.52
C TRP A 362 -7.66 -20.22 -9.42
N GLU A 363 -8.80 -20.90 -9.47
CA GLU A 363 -9.86 -20.79 -8.47
C GLU A 363 -9.65 -21.83 -7.35
N THR A 364 -8.50 -21.74 -6.68
CA THR A 364 -8.12 -22.63 -5.57
C THR A 364 -7.82 -21.84 -4.29
N SER A 365 -7.74 -22.54 -3.16
CA SER A 365 -7.47 -21.90 -1.87
C SER A 365 -6.13 -21.17 -1.86
N ALA A 366 -6.06 -20.10 -1.05
CA ALA A 366 -4.84 -19.34 -0.83
C ALA A 366 -3.66 -20.23 -0.42
N PHE A 367 -3.90 -21.29 0.36
CA PHE A 367 -2.88 -22.24 0.81
C PHE A 367 -2.28 -23.08 -0.32
N VAL A 368 -3.11 -23.51 -1.29
CA VAL A 368 -2.62 -24.25 -2.47
C VAL A 368 -1.75 -23.33 -3.32
N LYS A 369 -2.22 -22.10 -3.60
CA LYS A 369 -1.43 -21.09 -4.32
C LYS A 369 -0.11 -20.80 -3.61
N PHE A 370 -0.15 -20.62 -2.29
CA PHE A 370 1.05 -20.39 -1.48
C PHE A 370 2.10 -21.49 -1.64
N ALA A 371 1.70 -22.77 -1.58
CA ALA A 371 2.62 -23.90 -1.75
C ALA A 371 3.19 -23.98 -3.17
N VAL A 372 2.33 -23.84 -4.18
CA VAL A 372 2.69 -23.94 -5.60
C VAL A 372 3.54 -22.75 -6.06
N VAL A 373 3.43 -21.58 -5.44
CA VAL A 373 4.28 -20.43 -5.77
C VAL A 373 5.58 -20.45 -4.96
N SER A 374 5.53 -20.76 -3.66
CA SER A 374 6.71 -20.67 -2.78
C SER A 374 7.81 -21.65 -3.17
N ILE A 375 7.48 -22.91 -3.45
CA ILE A 375 8.48 -23.95 -3.75
C ILE A 375 9.23 -23.63 -5.05
N PRO A 376 8.57 -23.39 -6.19
CA PRO A 376 9.27 -23.03 -7.43
C PRO A 376 10.00 -21.69 -7.32
N ALA A 377 9.43 -20.68 -6.65
CA ALA A 377 10.10 -19.39 -6.49
C ALA A 377 11.43 -19.54 -5.73
N LEU A 378 11.47 -20.32 -4.65
CA LEU A 378 12.69 -20.61 -3.90
C LEU A 378 13.70 -21.40 -4.74
N VAL A 379 13.25 -22.47 -5.41
CA VAL A 379 14.11 -23.34 -6.23
C VAL A 379 14.70 -22.55 -7.40
N VAL A 380 13.87 -21.86 -8.18
CA VAL A 380 14.33 -21.10 -9.35
C VAL A 380 15.24 -19.95 -8.94
N SER A 381 14.91 -19.21 -7.88
CA SER A 381 15.77 -18.13 -7.40
C SER A 381 17.14 -18.66 -6.96
N TYR A 382 17.17 -19.81 -6.28
CA TYR A 382 18.41 -20.47 -5.90
C TYR A 382 19.20 -20.99 -7.11
N LEU A 383 18.55 -21.64 -8.08
CA LEU A 383 19.22 -22.17 -9.27
C LEU A 383 19.83 -21.07 -10.13
N ILE A 384 19.10 -19.97 -10.37
CA ILE A 384 19.62 -18.80 -11.09
C ILE A 384 20.80 -18.20 -10.31
N SER A 385 20.67 -18.09 -8.98
CA SER A 385 21.76 -17.60 -8.12
C SER A 385 23.02 -18.48 -8.23
N GLU A 386 22.90 -19.80 -8.05
CA GLU A 386 24.02 -20.73 -8.00
C GLU A 386 24.69 -20.92 -9.36
N TYR A 387 23.91 -21.07 -10.43
CA TYR A 387 24.42 -21.48 -11.73
C TYR A 387 24.69 -20.32 -12.69
N LEU A 388 23.94 -19.23 -12.58
CA LEU A 388 24.09 -18.05 -13.45
C LEU A 388 24.83 -16.93 -12.71
N ILE A 389 24.23 -16.34 -11.68
CA ILE A 389 24.75 -15.13 -11.01
C ILE A 389 26.12 -15.35 -10.39
N ARG A 390 26.25 -16.40 -9.57
CA ARG A 390 27.48 -16.66 -8.81
C ARG A 390 28.62 -17.15 -9.70
N ARG A 391 28.34 -18.10 -10.61
CA ARG A 391 29.37 -18.74 -11.45
C ARG A 391 29.73 -17.94 -12.69
N GLN A 392 28.79 -17.17 -13.23
CA GLN A 392 28.97 -16.43 -14.49
C GLN A 392 28.41 -15.00 -14.38
N PRO A 393 29.02 -14.11 -13.56
CA PRO A 393 28.51 -12.76 -13.36
C PRO A 393 28.38 -11.93 -14.64
N ARG A 394 29.32 -12.07 -15.59
CA ARG A 394 29.28 -11.38 -16.88
C ARG A 394 28.12 -11.84 -17.74
N LEU A 395 27.89 -13.16 -17.82
CA LEU A 395 26.73 -13.70 -18.54
C LEU A 395 25.42 -13.28 -17.87
N SER A 396 25.40 -13.18 -16.55
CA SER A 396 24.22 -12.75 -15.79
C SER A 396 23.83 -11.31 -16.11
N ILE A 397 24.82 -10.41 -16.18
CA ILE A 397 24.59 -9.02 -16.62
C ILE A 397 24.09 -9.00 -18.06
N ALA A 398 24.73 -9.76 -18.96
CA ALA A 398 24.29 -9.87 -20.35
C ALA A 398 22.84 -10.41 -20.45
N ALA A 399 22.49 -11.43 -19.67
CA ALA A 399 21.15 -12.00 -19.62
C ALA A 399 20.13 -11.00 -19.08
N ALA A 400 20.46 -10.20 -18.07
CA ALA A 400 19.59 -9.14 -17.57
C ALA A 400 19.36 -8.04 -18.63
N VAL A 401 20.40 -7.66 -19.35
CA VAL A 401 20.29 -6.69 -20.46
C VAL A 401 19.44 -7.27 -21.60
N VAL A 402 19.68 -8.52 -22.00
CA VAL A 402 18.89 -9.21 -23.03
C VAL A 402 17.43 -9.34 -22.61
N LEU A 403 17.16 -9.68 -21.35
CA LEU A 403 15.79 -9.72 -20.80
C LEU A 403 15.13 -8.35 -20.87
N HIS A 404 15.83 -7.29 -20.44
CA HIS A 404 15.31 -5.93 -20.48
C HIS A 404 15.03 -5.48 -21.92
N VAL A 405 15.97 -5.68 -22.84
CA VAL A 405 15.78 -5.37 -24.27
C VAL A 405 14.65 -6.20 -24.86
N GLY A 406 14.55 -7.49 -24.51
CA GLY A 406 13.46 -8.36 -24.93
C GLY A 406 12.10 -7.85 -24.43
N LEU A 407 12.01 -7.41 -23.18
CA LEU A 407 10.79 -6.78 -22.65
C LEU A 407 10.48 -5.48 -23.40
N CYS A 408 11.47 -4.63 -23.67
CA CYS A 408 11.26 -3.38 -24.43
C CYS A 408 10.76 -3.63 -25.85
N LEU A 409 11.24 -4.69 -26.52
CA LEU A 409 10.88 -5.02 -27.90
C LEU A 409 9.57 -5.79 -28.03
N PHE A 410 9.30 -6.71 -27.10
CA PHE A 410 8.21 -7.69 -27.26
C PHE A 410 7.16 -7.64 -26.13
N GLY A 411 7.48 -7.01 -25.00
CA GLY A 411 6.65 -7.07 -23.80
C GLY A 411 6.53 -8.49 -23.24
N LEU A 412 5.51 -8.70 -22.43
CA LEU A 412 5.08 -10.03 -21.98
C LEU A 412 3.98 -10.56 -22.91
N PRO A 413 3.76 -11.90 -22.97
CA PRO A 413 2.70 -12.47 -23.80
C PRO A 413 1.30 -12.10 -23.27
N ARG A 414 0.37 -11.82 -24.19
CA ARG A 414 -1.04 -11.54 -23.85
C ARG A 414 -1.68 -12.74 -23.14
N THR A 415 -2.55 -12.47 -22.16
CA THR A 415 -3.45 -13.47 -21.55
C THR A 415 -4.90 -13.16 -21.91
N SER A 416 -5.84 -14.05 -21.61
CA SER A 416 -7.27 -13.90 -21.96
C SER A 416 -7.96 -12.68 -21.32
N PHE A 417 -7.36 -12.10 -20.29
CA PHE A 417 -7.93 -10.99 -19.50
C PHE A 417 -7.02 -9.77 -19.48
N SER A 418 -5.71 -9.90 -19.77
CA SER A 418 -4.79 -8.80 -19.53
C SER A 418 -4.92 -7.63 -20.49
N HIS A 419 -5.51 -7.78 -21.68
CA HIS A 419 -5.56 -6.69 -22.67
C HIS A 419 -6.97 -6.16 -22.95
N GLN A 420 -7.99 -6.65 -22.22
CA GLN A 420 -9.39 -6.34 -22.50
C GLN A 420 -9.69 -4.83 -22.55
N LEU A 421 -9.16 -4.05 -21.60
CA LEU A 421 -9.37 -2.59 -21.58
C LEU A 421 -8.53 -1.86 -22.62
N LEU A 422 -7.32 -2.35 -22.94
CA LEU A 422 -6.52 -1.79 -24.04
C LEU A 422 -7.18 -2.01 -25.40
N ASP A 423 -7.75 -3.18 -25.63
CA ASP A 423 -8.43 -3.49 -26.88
C ASP A 423 -9.72 -2.64 -27.04
N ARG A 424 -10.25 -2.06 -25.93
CA ARG A 424 -11.41 -1.16 -25.89
C ARG A 424 -11.07 0.32 -25.76
N GLN A 425 -9.78 0.63 -25.75
CA GLN A 425 -9.28 1.99 -25.61
C GLN A 425 -9.83 2.97 -26.67
N PRO A 426 -10.04 2.60 -27.95
CA PRO A 426 -10.67 3.50 -28.91
C PRO A 426 -12.10 3.92 -28.50
N GLN A 427 -12.90 2.99 -27.97
CA GLN A 427 -14.25 3.25 -27.46
C GLN A 427 -14.19 4.15 -26.22
N MET A 428 -13.24 3.88 -25.32
CA MET A 428 -12.99 4.75 -24.17
C MET A 428 -12.63 6.17 -24.63
N HIS A 429 -11.76 6.32 -25.63
CA HIS A 429 -11.33 7.62 -26.13
C HIS A 429 -12.35 8.39 -26.95
N ALA A 430 -13.41 7.72 -27.41
CA ALA A 430 -14.58 8.39 -27.94
C ALA A 430 -15.35 9.16 -26.85
N VAL A 431 -15.19 8.77 -25.58
CA VAL A 431 -15.87 9.36 -24.41
C VAL A 431 -14.94 10.25 -23.58
N ILE A 432 -13.74 9.76 -23.25
CA ILE A 432 -12.72 10.48 -22.49
C ILE A 432 -11.50 10.70 -23.39
N PRO A 433 -11.17 11.96 -23.77
CA PRO A 433 -10.02 12.25 -24.63
C PRO A 433 -8.74 11.56 -24.15
N ALA A 434 -7.92 11.06 -25.08
CA ALA A 434 -6.68 10.36 -24.74
C ALA A 434 -5.66 11.22 -23.97
N ALA A 435 -5.72 12.54 -24.16
CA ALA A 435 -4.91 13.53 -23.46
C ALA A 435 -5.58 14.08 -22.18
N ALA A 436 -6.79 13.61 -21.83
CA ALA A 436 -7.45 14.04 -20.62
C ALA A 436 -6.73 13.45 -19.41
N GLU A 437 -6.30 14.33 -18.51
CA GLU A 437 -5.72 13.97 -17.22
C GLU A 437 -6.55 14.66 -16.11
N PRO A 438 -6.71 14.03 -14.93
CA PRO A 438 -7.33 14.70 -13.78
C PRO A 438 -6.54 15.94 -13.37
N ILE A 439 -7.18 17.11 -13.39
CA ILE A 439 -6.57 18.38 -13.00
C ILE A 439 -7.09 18.78 -11.62
N PRO A 440 -6.24 18.93 -10.57
CA PRO A 440 -6.69 19.36 -9.26
C PRO A 440 -7.19 20.81 -9.31
N LEU A 441 -8.29 21.09 -8.60
CA LEU A 441 -8.94 22.40 -8.56
C LEU A 441 -8.75 23.16 -7.24
N MET A 442 -8.35 22.47 -6.17
CA MET A 442 -8.15 23.11 -4.87
C MET A 442 -6.66 23.40 -4.65
N GLU A 443 -6.33 24.63 -4.24
CA GLU A 443 -4.96 25.03 -3.92
C GLU A 443 -4.41 24.29 -2.69
N VAL A 444 -5.27 24.07 -1.70
CA VAL A 444 -4.95 23.39 -0.45
C VAL A 444 -5.73 22.09 -0.37
N LYS A 445 -5.04 21.01 -0.02
CA LYS A 445 -5.67 19.71 0.27
C LYS A 445 -6.49 19.81 1.55
N THR A 446 -7.75 19.41 1.51
CA THR A 446 -8.65 19.34 2.69
C THR A 446 -8.65 17.92 3.27
N GLY A 447 -9.17 17.68 4.48
CA GLY A 447 -9.30 16.32 5.01
C GLY A 447 -7.99 15.60 5.44
N SER A 448 -8.16 14.48 6.13
CA SER A 448 -7.06 13.72 6.75
C SER A 448 -6.50 12.65 5.80
N PRO A 449 -5.16 12.52 5.63
CA PRO A 449 -4.53 11.47 4.84
C PRO A 449 -4.52 10.10 5.55
N ASN A 450 -5.45 9.88 6.48
CA ASN A 450 -5.55 8.66 7.29
C ASN A 450 -5.82 7.41 6.43
N TRP A 451 -5.64 6.24 7.06
CA TRP A 451 -5.85 4.96 6.40
C TRP A 451 -7.31 4.78 5.93
N ASP A 452 -8.26 5.37 6.67
CA ASP A 452 -9.67 5.44 6.30
C ASP A 452 -10.04 6.92 6.11
N PRO A 453 -10.00 7.45 4.88
CA PRO A 453 -10.26 8.86 4.63
C PRO A 453 -11.75 9.14 4.80
N ASP A 454 -12.07 10.31 5.37
CA ASP A 454 -13.46 10.72 5.48
C ASP A 454 -14.11 10.84 4.08
N PRO A 455 -15.38 10.44 3.93
CA PRO A 455 -16.07 10.55 2.66
C PRO A 455 -16.21 12.02 2.26
N THR A 456 -16.08 12.27 0.96
CA THR A 456 -16.29 13.58 0.36
C THR A 456 -17.27 13.46 -0.80
N SER A 457 -17.97 14.55 -1.10
CA SER A 457 -19.03 14.55 -2.11
C SER A 457 -19.03 15.80 -2.96
N VAL A 458 -19.51 15.68 -4.20
CA VAL A 458 -19.66 16.79 -5.14
C VAL A 458 -21.04 16.79 -5.80
N ALA A 459 -21.62 17.97 -5.90
CA ALA A 459 -22.85 18.19 -6.66
C ALA A 459 -22.71 19.41 -7.57
N TRP A 460 -23.24 19.32 -8.78
CA TRP A 460 -23.30 20.45 -9.71
C TRP A 460 -24.73 20.94 -9.83
N GLN A 461 -24.94 22.24 -9.60
CA GLN A 461 -26.25 22.85 -9.73
C GLN A 461 -26.10 24.34 -10.08
N ASP A 462 -27.00 24.85 -10.93
CA ASP A 462 -27.13 26.28 -11.24
C ASP A 462 -25.79 26.97 -11.64
N GLY A 463 -24.94 26.23 -12.35
CA GLY A 463 -23.64 26.72 -12.84
C GLY A 463 -22.53 26.74 -11.80
N ARG A 464 -22.73 26.10 -10.64
CA ARG A 464 -21.81 26.05 -9.51
C ARG A 464 -21.49 24.62 -9.14
N LEU A 465 -20.26 24.38 -8.69
CA LEU A 465 -19.84 23.12 -8.11
C LEU A 465 -19.87 23.25 -6.58
N TYR A 466 -20.50 22.30 -5.91
CA TYR A 466 -20.52 22.19 -4.46
C TYR A 466 -19.66 21.03 -4.04
N TYR A 467 -18.90 21.22 -2.97
CA TYR A 467 -18.00 20.23 -2.39
C TYR A 467 -18.31 20.11 -0.89
N GLY A 468 -18.64 18.89 -0.49
CA GLY A 468 -18.94 18.55 0.91
C GLY A 468 -17.84 17.66 1.47
N SER A 469 -17.44 17.97 2.70
CA SER A 469 -16.47 17.18 3.47
C SER A 469 -16.78 17.28 4.96
N GLN A 470 -15.95 16.67 5.80
CA GLN A 470 -16.01 16.87 7.25
C GLN A 470 -15.56 18.26 7.69
N ASP A 471 -14.87 19.00 6.81
CA ASP A 471 -14.42 20.39 7.05
C ASP A 471 -15.51 21.42 6.69
N GLY A 472 -16.67 20.99 6.18
CA GLY A 472 -17.77 21.88 5.80
C GLY A 472 -18.24 21.76 4.35
N LEU A 473 -19.18 22.64 4.00
CA LEU A 473 -19.71 22.85 2.66
C LEU A 473 -19.01 24.01 1.97
N GLN A 474 -18.43 23.75 0.81
CA GLN A 474 -17.77 24.74 -0.04
C GLN A 474 -18.44 24.80 -1.41
N MET A 475 -18.28 25.94 -2.09
CA MET A 475 -18.81 26.17 -3.43
C MET A 475 -17.75 26.82 -4.31
N MET A 476 -17.56 26.29 -5.51
CA MET A 476 -16.75 26.90 -6.55
C MET A 476 -17.64 27.69 -7.52
N GLY A 477 -17.37 28.99 -7.63
CA GLY A 477 -18.05 29.89 -8.56
C GLY A 477 -17.62 29.69 -10.02
N ALA A 478 -18.27 30.40 -10.94
CA ALA A 478 -18.00 30.30 -12.39
C ALA A 478 -16.57 30.72 -12.79
N GLU A 479 -15.91 31.56 -11.98
CA GLU A 479 -14.52 32.00 -12.20
C GLU A 479 -13.48 31.05 -11.56
N GLY A 480 -13.91 29.98 -10.88
CA GLY A 480 -13.04 28.98 -10.25
C GLY A 480 -12.66 29.28 -8.79
N GLU A 481 -13.14 30.39 -8.23
CA GLU A 481 -12.92 30.76 -6.83
C GLU A 481 -13.78 29.90 -5.89
N TRP A 482 -13.15 29.40 -4.81
CA TRP A 482 -13.80 28.61 -3.76
C TRP A 482 -14.28 29.51 -2.62
N GLU A 483 -15.53 29.31 -2.19
CA GLU A 483 -16.16 29.97 -1.05
C GLU A 483 -16.59 28.92 -0.02
N MET A 484 -16.18 29.10 1.24
CA MET A 484 -16.73 28.32 2.37
C MET A 484 -18.13 28.84 2.70
N LEU A 485 -19.14 27.97 2.58
CA LEU A 485 -20.53 28.29 2.90
C LEU A 485 -20.84 28.04 4.36
N ASP A 486 -20.38 26.92 4.91
CA ASP A 486 -20.56 26.54 6.32
C ASP A 486 -19.49 25.52 6.76
N GLU A 487 -18.68 25.88 7.75
CA GLU A 487 -17.59 25.06 8.31
C GLU A 487 -18.06 24.06 9.38
N THR A 488 -19.34 24.14 9.80
CA THR A 488 -19.89 23.32 10.88
C THR A 488 -20.55 22.04 10.38
N LEU A 489 -20.76 21.93 9.06
CA LEU A 489 -21.45 20.80 8.46
C LEU A 489 -20.51 19.62 8.23
N GLN A 490 -20.90 18.47 8.77
CA GLN A 490 -20.23 17.19 8.53
C GLN A 490 -20.95 16.45 7.40
N ILE A 491 -20.38 16.54 6.19
CA ILE A 491 -21.06 16.11 4.98
C ILE A 491 -20.44 14.81 4.46
N ASN A 492 -21.30 13.81 4.29
CA ASN A 492 -20.96 12.53 3.67
C ASN A 492 -21.39 12.52 2.21
N LYS A 493 -22.57 13.09 1.90
CA LYS A 493 -23.12 13.08 0.54
C LYS A 493 -23.92 14.32 0.18
N LEU A 494 -23.89 14.70 -1.10
CA LEU A 494 -24.61 15.82 -1.68
C LEU A 494 -25.41 15.35 -2.90
N ALA A 495 -26.61 15.89 -3.07
CA ALA A 495 -27.36 15.72 -4.32
C ALA A 495 -28.04 17.03 -4.73
N PRO A 496 -28.08 17.35 -6.04
CA PRO A 496 -28.80 18.52 -6.53
C PRO A 496 -30.32 18.32 -6.37
N LEU A 497 -31.03 19.36 -5.92
CA LEU A 497 -32.49 19.39 -5.81
C LEU A 497 -33.15 20.41 -6.75
N GLY A 498 -32.35 21.31 -7.34
CA GLY A 498 -32.84 22.45 -8.09
C GLY A 498 -33.30 23.60 -7.17
N ASN A 499 -33.82 24.68 -7.76
CA ASN A 499 -34.36 25.86 -7.05
C ASN A 499 -33.42 26.42 -5.97
N ASN A 500 -32.10 26.49 -6.21
CA ASN A 500 -31.10 26.93 -5.22
C ASN A 500 -31.06 26.08 -3.93
N GLN A 501 -31.54 24.83 -3.96
CA GLN A 501 -31.49 23.89 -2.85
C GLN A 501 -30.58 22.70 -3.16
N ILE A 502 -29.93 22.17 -2.13
CA ILE A 502 -29.05 21.00 -2.21
C ILE A 502 -29.41 20.06 -1.07
N ALA A 503 -29.58 18.77 -1.38
CA ALA A 503 -29.71 17.75 -0.37
C ALA A 503 -28.34 17.49 0.26
N VAL A 504 -28.28 17.54 1.59
CA VAL A 504 -27.09 17.31 2.38
C VAL A 504 -27.32 16.08 3.25
N GLY A 505 -26.50 15.07 2.99
CA GLY A 505 -26.39 13.85 3.77
C GLY A 505 -25.27 13.97 4.79
N SER A 506 -25.63 13.89 6.06
CA SER A 506 -24.68 13.82 7.18
C SER A 506 -24.79 12.46 7.86
N THR A 507 -23.89 12.18 8.81
CA THR A 507 -23.87 10.91 9.55
C THR A 507 -25.22 10.57 10.19
N ASN A 508 -25.94 11.58 10.69
CA ASN A 508 -27.14 11.39 11.51
C ASN A 508 -28.39 12.08 10.94
N ALA A 509 -28.32 12.70 9.75
CA ALA A 509 -29.46 13.42 9.20
C ALA A 509 -29.40 13.58 7.68
N LEU A 510 -30.58 13.55 7.07
CA LEU A 510 -30.83 14.10 5.75
C LEU A 510 -31.40 15.52 5.92
N ALA A 511 -30.77 16.49 5.29
CA ALA A 511 -31.14 17.89 5.36
C ALA A 511 -31.17 18.53 3.96
N ILE A 512 -31.83 19.68 3.86
CA ILE A 512 -31.80 20.55 2.68
C ILE A 512 -31.06 21.83 3.05
N TRP A 513 -30.05 22.16 2.28
CA TRP A 513 -29.35 23.44 2.35
C TRP A 513 -29.95 24.41 1.32
N ASP A 514 -30.43 25.55 1.80
CA ASP A 514 -30.86 26.66 0.96
C ASP A 514 -29.66 27.60 0.71
N VAL A 515 -29.26 27.70 -0.55
CA VAL A 515 -28.06 28.46 -0.96
C VAL A 515 -28.25 29.97 -0.78
N GLU A 516 -29.47 30.49 -0.98
CA GLU A 516 -29.74 31.92 -0.84
C GLU A 516 -29.83 32.34 0.62
N GLN A 517 -30.53 31.55 1.43
CA GLN A 517 -30.73 31.81 2.85
C GLN A 517 -29.52 31.45 3.70
N ARG A 518 -28.59 30.66 3.16
CA ARG A 518 -27.46 30.05 3.89
C ARG A 518 -27.92 29.37 5.17
N ALA A 519 -28.97 28.57 5.04
CA ALA A 519 -29.64 27.92 6.15
C ALA A 519 -29.89 26.45 5.82
N MET A 520 -29.75 25.61 6.83
CA MET A 520 -30.08 24.20 6.77
C MET A 520 -31.47 23.94 7.36
N GLN A 521 -32.25 23.12 6.67
CA GLN A 521 -33.49 22.54 7.17
C GLN A 521 -33.33 21.02 7.27
N ILE A 522 -33.47 20.48 8.48
CA ILE A 522 -33.44 19.03 8.68
C ILE A 522 -34.75 18.44 8.18
N GLU A 523 -34.67 17.55 7.19
CA GLU A 523 -35.82 16.82 6.66
C GLU A 523 -36.09 15.56 7.47
N LYS A 524 -35.02 14.87 7.88
CA LYS A 524 -35.12 13.61 8.61
C LYS A 524 -33.87 13.34 9.43
N GLU A 525 -34.08 13.00 10.71
CA GLU A 525 -33.04 12.43 11.57
C GLU A 525 -32.89 10.93 11.27
N ILE A 526 -31.65 10.45 11.23
CA ILE A 526 -31.27 9.06 11.00
C ILE A 526 -30.83 8.49 12.35
N ASP A 527 -31.77 7.81 13.03
CA ASP A 527 -31.55 7.26 14.38
C ASP A 527 -30.78 5.93 14.39
N ASP A 528 -30.88 5.15 13.31
CA ASP A 528 -30.34 3.78 13.22
C ASP A 528 -29.64 3.59 11.86
N GLY A 529 -28.31 3.73 11.87
CA GLY A 529 -27.45 3.60 10.70
C GLY A 529 -26.81 4.92 10.27
N THR A 530 -26.22 4.91 9.08
CA THR A 530 -25.57 6.06 8.45
C THR A 530 -26.08 6.21 7.03
N LEU A 531 -26.38 7.45 6.64
CA LEU A 531 -26.74 7.76 5.27
C LEU A 531 -25.55 7.51 4.35
N ASP A 532 -25.76 6.70 3.32
CA ASP A 532 -24.71 6.18 2.44
C ASP A 532 -24.65 6.96 1.13
N GLU A 533 -25.79 7.05 0.44
CA GLU A 533 -25.90 7.65 -0.88
C GLU A 533 -27.23 8.41 -1.00
N ILE A 534 -27.20 9.52 -1.76
CA ILE A 534 -28.36 10.33 -2.10
C ILE A 534 -28.29 10.65 -3.59
N THR A 535 -29.39 10.47 -4.32
CA THR A 535 -29.51 10.97 -5.69
C THR A 535 -30.87 11.60 -5.93
N SER A 536 -30.94 12.54 -6.86
CA SER A 536 -32.18 13.23 -7.22
C SER A 536 -33.13 12.31 -7.98
N ASP A 537 -34.44 12.47 -7.76
CA ASP A 537 -35.47 11.83 -8.59
C ASP A 537 -35.78 12.64 -9.88
N GLY A 538 -35.15 13.81 -10.07
CA GLY A 538 -35.43 14.72 -11.19
C GLY A 538 -36.71 15.57 -11.05
N GLY A 539 -37.58 15.25 -10.10
CA GLY A 539 -38.85 15.93 -9.79
C GLY A 539 -38.86 16.71 -8.47
N GLY A 540 -37.69 16.92 -7.86
CA GLY A 540 -37.50 17.61 -6.58
C GLY A 540 -37.62 16.71 -5.34
N GLY A 541 -37.71 15.40 -5.53
CA GLY A 541 -37.53 14.38 -4.51
C GLY A 541 -36.15 13.72 -4.57
N LEU A 542 -35.96 12.71 -3.74
CA LEU A 542 -34.67 12.06 -3.49
C LEU A 542 -34.83 10.55 -3.37
N PHE A 543 -33.88 9.84 -3.92
CA PHE A 543 -33.58 8.46 -3.56
C PHE A 543 -32.39 8.44 -2.61
N TYR A 544 -32.45 7.63 -1.55
CA TYR A 544 -31.33 7.46 -0.64
C TYR A 544 -31.29 6.08 0.00
N THR A 545 -30.10 5.69 0.46
CA THR A 545 -29.87 4.46 1.23
C THR A 545 -29.31 4.79 2.61
N VAL A 546 -29.72 3.99 3.59
CA VAL A 546 -29.17 4.02 4.94
C VAL A 546 -28.57 2.64 5.22
N ILE A 547 -27.30 2.61 5.62
CA ILE A 547 -26.62 1.38 6.02
C ILE A 547 -26.64 1.26 7.54
N ALA A 548 -26.94 0.08 8.05
CA ALA A 548 -26.77 -0.27 9.46
C ALA A 548 -26.03 -1.60 9.58
N GLU A 549 -25.31 -1.85 10.68
CA GLU A 549 -24.48 -3.05 10.83
C GLU A 549 -25.30 -4.37 10.74
N ASP A 550 -26.52 -4.37 11.25
CA ASP A 550 -27.35 -5.58 11.41
C ASP A 550 -28.48 -5.73 10.37
N LYS A 551 -28.56 -4.83 9.38
CA LYS A 551 -29.66 -4.81 8.40
C LYS A 551 -29.14 -4.55 6.98
N PRO A 552 -29.73 -5.19 5.96
CA PRO A 552 -29.40 -4.82 4.57
C PRO A 552 -29.78 -3.36 4.33
N ALA A 553 -28.94 -2.65 3.59
CA ALA A 553 -29.28 -1.29 3.18
C ALA A 553 -30.46 -1.34 2.21
N THR A 554 -31.42 -0.44 2.42
CA THR A 554 -32.67 -0.39 1.62
C THR A 554 -32.80 0.95 0.94
N LEU A 555 -33.24 0.92 -0.31
CA LEU A 555 -33.52 2.12 -1.08
C LEU A 555 -34.82 2.75 -0.60
N THR A 556 -34.75 4.02 -0.21
CA THR A 556 -35.90 4.86 0.14
C THR A 556 -36.07 5.97 -0.89
N HIS A 557 -37.29 6.13 -1.38
CA HIS A 557 -37.70 7.24 -2.23
C HIS A 557 -38.54 8.22 -1.39
N GLN A 558 -38.12 9.48 -1.35
CA GLN A 558 -38.84 10.60 -0.75
C GLN A 558 -39.21 11.61 -1.85
N THR A 559 -40.50 11.74 -2.14
CA THR A 559 -40.99 12.69 -3.16
C THR A 559 -40.84 14.15 -2.69
N SER A 560 -40.93 15.10 -3.63
CA SER A 560 -40.97 16.55 -3.33
C SER A 560 -42.12 17.00 -2.41
N LYS A 561 -43.13 16.14 -2.18
CA LYS A 561 -44.24 16.38 -1.24
C LYS A 561 -44.02 15.75 0.14
N GLY A 562 -42.85 15.14 0.37
CA GLY A 562 -42.51 14.46 1.63
C GLY A 562 -43.14 13.07 1.79
N GLN A 563 -43.72 12.49 0.74
CA GLN A 563 -44.16 11.09 0.80
C GLN A 563 -42.95 10.17 0.70
N ILE A 564 -42.85 9.21 1.62
CA ILE A 564 -41.72 8.28 1.75
C ILE A 564 -42.19 6.86 1.43
N GLN A 565 -41.44 6.17 0.59
CA GLN A 565 -41.61 4.76 0.28
C GLN A 565 -40.25 4.06 0.33
N THR A 566 -40.17 2.88 0.94
CA THR A 566 -38.93 2.11 1.07
C THR A 566 -39.10 0.75 0.42
N THR A 567 -38.11 0.35 -0.36
CA THR A 567 -38.10 -0.94 -1.06
C THR A 567 -37.39 -2.00 -0.20
N GLU A 568 -37.73 -3.27 -0.41
CA GLU A 568 -37.04 -4.39 0.24
C GLU A 568 -35.76 -4.83 -0.49
N GLN A 569 -35.44 -4.21 -1.64
CA GLN A 569 -34.28 -4.55 -2.45
C GLN A 569 -32.99 -4.12 -1.72
N PRO A 570 -32.03 -5.04 -1.49
CA PRO A 570 -30.80 -4.73 -0.79
C PRO A 570 -29.84 -3.95 -1.70
N LEU A 571 -29.75 -2.64 -1.50
CA LEU A 571 -28.97 -1.70 -2.31
C LEU A 571 -28.11 -0.82 -1.40
N ALA A 572 -26.82 -0.68 -1.75
CA ALA A 572 -25.84 0.12 -1.02
C ALA A 572 -24.76 0.61 -1.99
N GLY A 573 -23.98 1.61 -1.60
CA GLY A 573 -22.98 2.26 -2.44
C GLY A 573 -23.64 3.28 -3.36
N ALA A 574 -23.22 3.33 -4.62
CA ALA A 574 -23.53 4.44 -5.50
C ALA A 574 -24.83 4.26 -6.32
N GLY A 575 -25.55 5.35 -6.52
CA GLY A 575 -26.83 5.41 -7.22
C GLY A 575 -26.97 6.63 -8.14
N VAL A 576 -27.64 6.46 -9.27
CA VAL A 576 -27.98 7.57 -10.18
C VAL A 576 -29.26 7.29 -10.95
N LEU A 577 -30.09 8.31 -11.14
CA LEU A 577 -31.20 8.26 -12.09
C LEU A 577 -30.68 8.35 -13.53
N GLY A 578 -31.13 7.42 -14.37
CA GLY A 578 -30.76 7.34 -15.79
C GLY A 578 -31.20 8.57 -16.59
N ASN A 579 -30.60 8.73 -17.77
CA ASN A 579 -30.91 9.83 -18.70
C ASN A 579 -32.36 9.79 -19.24
N ASP A 580 -33.05 8.65 -19.10
CA ASP A 580 -34.45 8.44 -19.48
C ASP A 580 -35.46 8.86 -18.40
N GLY A 581 -34.99 9.17 -17.19
CA GLY A 581 -35.81 9.46 -16.01
C GLY A 581 -36.67 8.28 -15.54
N GLN A 582 -36.48 7.09 -16.10
CA GLN A 582 -37.31 5.90 -15.89
C GLN A 582 -36.51 4.70 -15.42
N THR A 583 -35.18 4.76 -15.47
CA THR A 583 -34.31 3.71 -14.98
C THR A 583 -33.43 4.25 -13.87
N LEU A 584 -33.52 3.68 -12.66
CA LEU A 584 -32.59 3.96 -11.58
C LEU A 584 -31.45 2.93 -11.62
N PHE A 585 -30.20 3.40 -11.65
CA PHE A 585 -29.03 2.53 -11.53
C PHE A 585 -28.51 2.60 -10.11
N TRP A 586 -28.29 1.44 -9.48
CA TRP A 586 -27.78 1.38 -8.11
C TRP A 586 -26.93 0.13 -7.89
N THR A 587 -25.87 0.24 -7.09
CA THR A 587 -25.07 -0.93 -6.73
C THR A 587 -25.80 -1.85 -5.74
N ALA A 588 -25.70 -3.15 -5.99
CA ALA A 588 -26.28 -4.17 -5.11
C ALA A 588 -25.49 -4.29 -3.80
N ASP A 589 -26.19 -4.39 -2.68
CA ASP A 589 -25.53 -4.60 -1.39
C ASP A 589 -24.92 -6.01 -1.31
N GLY A 590 -23.62 -6.07 -1.03
CA GLY A 590 -22.88 -7.33 -0.91
C GLY A 590 -22.50 -8.00 -2.23
N GLU A 591 -22.79 -7.40 -3.39
CA GLU A 591 -22.43 -7.94 -4.71
C GLU A 591 -21.62 -6.92 -5.53
N LEU A 592 -20.86 -7.41 -6.51
CA LEU A 592 -20.16 -6.54 -7.48
C LEU A 592 -21.02 -6.27 -8.71
N THR A 593 -22.30 -6.01 -8.47
CA THR A 593 -23.28 -5.84 -9.54
C THR A 593 -23.85 -4.44 -9.45
N LEU A 594 -23.74 -3.69 -10.55
CA LEU A 594 -24.57 -2.53 -10.78
C LEU A 594 -25.92 -3.02 -11.30
N GLN A 595 -27.01 -2.71 -10.59
CA GLN A 595 -28.37 -3.08 -10.97
C GLN A 595 -29.04 -1.92 -11.72
N ALA A 596 -29.91 -2.26 -12.66
CA ALA A 596 -30.84 -1.34 -13.30
C ALA A 596 -32.26 -1.66 -12.80
N LEU A 597 -32.93 -0.64 -12.27
CA LEU A 597 -34.25 -0.71 -11.69
C LEU A 597 -35.21 0.11 -12.55
N ALA A 598 -36.18 -0.55 -13.20
CA ALA A 598 -37.21 0.15 -13.96
C ALA A 598 -38.20 0.82 -13.00
N LEU A 599 -38.49 2.10 -13.21
CA LEU A 599 -39.38 2.90 -12.37
C LEU A 599 -40.78 3.00 -12.98
N ASP A 600 -41.81 2.94 -12.14
CA ASP A 600 -43.17 3.31 -12.55
C ASP A 600 -43.40 4.84 -12.49
N SER A 601 -44.65 5.26 -12.75
CA SER A 601 -45.03 6.68 -12.71
C SER A 601 -44.91 7.32 -11.31
N GLU A 602 -44.88 6.52 -10.25
CA GLU A 602 -44.65 6.96 -8.87
C GLU A 602 -43.18 6.82 -8.46
N HIS A 603 -42.30 6.57 -9.44
CA HIS A 603 -40.87 6.38 -9.27
C HIS A 603 -40.53 5.22 -8.31
N GLN A 604 -41.38 4.19 -8.31
CA GLN A 604 -41.12 2.95 -7.57
C GLN A 604 -40.48 1.89 -8.48
N PRO A 605 -39.47 1.15 -7.99
CA PRO A 605 -38.90 0.03 -8.74
C PRO A 605 -39.92 -1.08 -9.02
N THR A 606 -40.02 -1.47 -10.29
CA THR A 606 -40.95 -2.51 -10.77
C THR A 606 -40.24 -3.75 -11.31
N ASP A 607 -39.05 -3.57 -11.86
CA ASP A 607 -38.19 -4.65 -12.35
C ASP A 607 -36.73 -4.35 -11.98
N VAL A 608 -35.99 -5.39 -11.58
CA VAL A 608 -34.59 -5.28 -11.16
C VAL A 608 -33.76 -6.28 -11.92
N ARG A 609 -32.77 -5.79 -12.66
CA ARG A 609 -31.85 -6.63 -13.44
C ARG A 609 -30.40 -6.24 -13.22
N ALA A 610 -29.51 -7.22 -13.31
CA ALA A 610 -28.08 -6.94 -13.38
C ALA A 610 -27.77 -6.16 -14.67
N PHE A 611 -27.04 -5.06 -14.54
CA PHE A 611 -26.62 -4.20 -15.66
C PHE A 611 -25.13 -4.40 -15.99
N ALA A 612 -24.25 -4.24 -15.00
CA ALA A 612 -22.81 -4.36 -15.19
C ALA A 612 -22.12 -5.03 -13.99
N GLU A 613 -21.01 -5.73 -14.23
CA GLU A 613 -20.09 -6.16 -13.16
C GLU A 613 -19.10 -5.04 -12.83
N ILE A 614 -18.95 -4.71 -11.55
CA ILE A 614 -17.99 -3.73 -11.05
C ILE A 614 -16.57 -4.30 -11.14
N PHE A 615 -15.67 -3.60 -11.82
CA PHE A 615 -14.29 -4.04 -11.99
C PHE A 615 -13.43 -3.77 -10.75
N MET A 616 -12.87 -4.84 -10.19
CA MET A 616 -12.03 -4.78 -8.97
C MET A 616 -10.54 -4.98 -9.21
N ALA A 617 -10.14 -5.24 -10.47
CA ALA A 617 -8.77 -5.52 -10.85
C ALA A 617 -8.11 -6.66 -10.02
N ASP A 618 -8.89 -7.70 -9.72
CA ASP A 618 -8.56 -8.79 -8.79
C ASP A 618 -8.56 -10.19 -9.44
N GLY A 619 -8.67 -10.23 -10.78
CA GLY A 619 -8.60 -11.46 -11.56
C GLY A 619 -9.91 -12.24 -11.67
N LYS A 620 -10.97 -11.83 -10.97
CA LYS A 620 -12.31 -12.45 -11.04
C LYS A 620 -13.29 -11.76 -11.98
N TYR A 621 -12.88 -10.71 -12.70
CA TYR A 621 -13.75 -9.99 -13.63
C TYR A 621 -14.28 -10.91 -14.74
N GLY A 622 -15.60 -10.87 -14.96
CA GLY A 622 -16.32 -11.71 -15.92
C GLY A 622 -16.55 -13.14 -15.44
N ARG A 623 -16.53 -13.40 -14.13
CA ARG A 623 -16.63 -14.75 -13.55
C ARG A 623 -17.59 -14.83 -12.38
N GLN A 624 -18.04 -16.04 -12.05
CA GLN A 624 -18.84 -16.27 -10.86
C GLN A 624 -18.02 -15.96 -9.60
N ARG A 625 -18.61 -15.15 -8.72
CA ARG A 625 -18.00 -14.76 -7.45
C ARG A 625 -18.80 -15.37 -6.30
N PRO A 626 -18.17 -16.16 -5.43
CA PRO A 626 -18.82 -16.66 -4.23
C PRO A 626 -18.77 -15.66 -3.06
N ASP A 627 -17.91 -14.63 -3.18
CA ASP A 627 -17.58 -13.73 -2.08
C ASP A 627 -18.55 -12.54 -2.07
N ARG A 628 -19.19 -12.29 -0.92
CA ARG A 628 -19.92 -11.03 -0.70
C ARG A 628 -18.93 -9.89 -0.52
N MET A 629 -19.15 -8.76 -1.21
CA MET A 629 -18.38 -7.53 -1.01
C MET A 629 -19.30 -6.33 -0.91
N GLN A 630 -19.17 -5.59 0.18
CA GLN A 630 -19.95 -4.39 0.46
C GLN A 630 -19.14 -3.12 0.15
N HIS A 631 -19.83 -2.00 -0.07
CA HIS A 631 -19.25 -0.65 -0.27
C HIS A 631 -18.15 -0.61 -1.34
N THR A 632 -18.42 -1.26 -2.48
CA THR A 632 -17.41 -1.43 -3.54
C THR A 632 -17.42 -0.32 -4.58
N ALA A 633 -18.42 0.55 -4.55
CA ALA A 633 -18.55 1.77 -5.35
C ALA A 633 -18.84 2.95 -4.43
N SER A 634 -18.33 4.13 -4.80
CA SER A 634 -18.40 5.34 -3.96
C SER A 634 -19.20 6.48 -4.61
N GLY A 635 -19.23 6.55 -5.94
CA GLY A 635 -20.01 7.54 -6.68
C GLY A 635 -20.39 7.04 -8.06
N LEU A 636 -21.48 7.58 -8.60
CA LEU A 636 -22.04 7.17 -9.89
C LEU A 636 -22.68 8.37 -10.59
N THR A 637 -22.38 8.55 -11.87
CA THR A 637 -23.10 9.51 -12.72
C THR A 637 -23.33 8.94 -14.12
N VAL A 638 -24.13 9.64 -14.94
CA VAL A 638 -24.56 9.19 -16.26
C VAL A 638 -24.43 10.31 -17.29
N ASP A 639 -24.00 9.96 -18.50
CA ASP A 639 -23.99 10.89 -19.63
C ASP A 639 -25.31 10.90 -20.42
N ARG A 640 -25.45 11.87 -21.33
CA ARG A 640 -26.64 12.00 -22.17
C ARG A 640 -26.91 10.80 -23.07
N ASP A 641 -25.90 9.97 -23.35
CA ASP A 641 -26.00 8.81 -24.23
C ASP A 641 -26.30 7.52 -23.43
N GLY A 642 -26.46 7.61 -22.10
CA GLY A 642 -26.75 6.48 -21.22
C GLY A 642 -25.51 5.71 -20.75
N ARG A 643 -24.31 6.26 -20.92
CA ARG A 643 -23.07 5.67 -20.39
C ARG A 643 -22.93 5.98 -18.91
N LEU A 644 -22.49 4.98 -18.14
CA LEU A 644 -22.32 5.12 -16.69
C LEU A 644 -20.86 5.34 -16.31
N PHE A 645 -20.68 6.22 -15.34
CA PHE A 645 -19.40 6.67 -14.81
C PHE A 645 -19.36 6.31 -13.32
N LEU A 646 -18.76 5.19 -12.98
CA LEU A 646 -18.76 4.61 -11.64
C LEU A 646 -17.39 4.73 -11.00
N LEU A 647 -17.33 5.23 -9.77
CA LEU A 647 -16.12 5.33 -8.99
C LEU A 647 -15.96 4.14 -8.04
N ASN A 648 -14.73 3.63 -7.98
CA ASN A 648 -14.27 2.82 -6.87
C ASN A 648 -12.77 2.99 -6.63
N ARG A 649 -12.20 2.17 -5.74
CA ARG A 649 -10.76 2.13 -5.45
C ARG A 649 -9.84 1.88 -6.66
N VAL A 650 -10.36 1.38 -7.79
CA VAL A 650 -9.57 1.16 -9.01
C VAL A 650 -9.48 2.46 -9.84
N GLY A 651 -10.47 3.35 -9.70
CA GLY A 651 -10.59 4.61 -10.42
C GLY A 651 -12.01 4.84 -10.93
N LEU A 652 -12.15 5.70 -11.92
CA LEU A 652 -13.39 5.96 -12.65
C LEU A 652 -13.57 4.95 -13.78
N GLN A 653 -14.55 4.08 -13.63
CA GLN A 653 -14.95 3.07 -14.61
C GLN A 653 -16.01 3.67 -15.54
N VAL A 654 -15.80 3.54 -16.85
CA VAL A 654 -16.76 4.00 -17.86
C VAL A 654 -17.40 2.78 -18.52
N PHE A 655 -18.71 2.67 -18.41
CA PHE A 655 -19.52 1.62 -19.02
C PHE A 655 -20.30 2.16 -20.21
N ASP A 656 -20.42 1.38 -21.27
CA ASP A 656 -21.37 1.70 -22.35
C ASP A 656 -22.84 1.46 -21.92
N PRO A 657 -23.83 1.88 -22.72
CA PRO A 657 -25.25 1.72 -22.38
C PRO A 657 -25.70 0.25 -22.27
N GLU A 658 -24.89 -0.69 -22.74
CA GLU A 658 -25.12 -2.13 -22.64
C GLU A 658 -24.46 -2.76 -21.40
N GLY A 659 -23.77 -1.95 -20.57
CA GLY A 659 -23.13 -2.41 -19.33
C GLY A 659 -21.72 -2.98 -19.52
N GLN A 660 -21.11 -2.79 -20.70
CA GLN A 660 -19.75 -3.24 -20.96
C GLN A 660 -18.73 -2.18 -20.53
N LEU A 661 -17.80 -2.58 -19.66
CA LEU A 661 -16.68 -1.73 -19.26
C LEU A 661 -15.78 -1.36 -20.46
N LEU A 662 -15.69 -0.07 -20.74
CA LEU A 662 -14.84 0.51 -21.79
C LEU A 662 -13.41 0.76 -21.31
N GLY A 663 -13.25 1.27 -20.10
CA GLY A 663 -11.95 1.65 -19.57
C GLY A 663 -12.01 2.18 -18.13
N VAL A 664 -10.84 2.47 -17.57
CA VAL A 664 -10.68 3.05 -16.23
C VAL A 664 -9.74 4.24 -16.27
N VAL A 665 -10.17 5.39 -15.71
CA VAL A 665 -9.31 6.55 -15.46
C VAL A 665 -8.80 6.49 -14.02
N GLN A 666 -7.49 6.50 -13.83
CA GLN A 666 -6.88 6.51 -12.49
C GLN A 666 -6.72 7.94 -11.98
N PHE A 667 -6.91 8.10 -10.66
CA PHE A 667 -6.71 9.35 -9.95
C PHE A 667 -5.49 9.23 -9.01
N PRO A 668 -4.83 10.34 -8.67
CA PRO A 668 -3.72 10.34 -7.71
C PRO A 668 -4.11 9.83 -6.32
N GLU A 669 -5.38 10.00 -5.96
CA GLU A 669 -6.00 9.58 -4.70
C GLU A 669 -7.27 8.78 -4.98
N GLN A 670 -7.76 8.04 -3.98
CA GLN A 670 -9.02 7.29 -4.12
C GLN A 670 -10.19 8.27 -4.34
N PRO A 671 -10.98 8.08 -5.42
CA PRO A 671 -12.14 8.91 -5.67
C PRO A 671 -13.37 8.43 -4.89
N PHE A 672 -14.15 9.38 -4.35
CA PHE A 672 -15.32 9.15 -3.53
C PHE A 672 -16.63 9.56 -4.19
N ASP A 673 -16.62 10.59 -5.04
CA ASP A 673 -17.84 11.04 -5.68
C ASP A 673 -17.59 11.74 -7.00
N CYS A 674 -18.59 11.79 -7.88
CA CYS A 674 -18.45 12.49 -9.15
C CYS A 674 -19.76 13.07 -9.68
N THR A 675 -19.64 14.18 -10.40
CA THR A 675 -20.77 14.85 -11.04
C THR A 675 -20.34 15.53 -12.34
N PHE A 676 -21.22 15.55 -13.35
CA PHE A 676 -20.99 16.35 -14.55
C PHE A 676 -21.27 17.83 -14.27
N GLY A 677 -20.57 18.71 -14.95
CA GLY A 677 -20.68 20.15 -14.75
C GLY A 677 -19.85 20.95 -15.74
N GLY A 678 -19.56 22.19 -15.36
CA GLY A 678 -18.74 23.12 -16.14
C GLY A 678 -19.46 23.65 -17.38
N GLN A 679 -18.72 24.40 -18.19
CA GLN A 679 -19.26 24.96 -19.43
C GLN A 679 -19.69 23.84 -20.38
N GLY A 680 -20.95 23.89 -20.84
CA GLY A 680 -21.49 22.87 -21.76
C GLY A 680 -21.73 21.50 -21.13
N PHE A 681 -21.61 21.37 -19.80
CA PHE A 681 -21.84 20.12 -19.06
C PHE A 681 -20.92 18.96 -19.49
N SER A 682 -19.75 19.29 -20.05
CA SER A 682 -18.77 18.33 -20.61
C SER A 682 -17.57 18.07 -19.69
N THR A 683 -17.57 18.62 -18.47
CA THR A 683 -16.53 18.37 -17.47
C THR A 683 -17.08 17.44 -16.41
N LEU A 684 -16.33 16.38 -16.10
CA LEU A 684 -16.61 15.51 -14.97
C LEU A 684 -15.76 15.98 -13.78
N TYR A 685 -16.43 16.39 -12.70
CA TYR A 685 -15.80 16.70 -11.43
C TYR A 685 -15.76 15.46 -10.57
N VAL A 686 -14.63 15.21 -9.91
CA VAL A 686 -14.41 14.03 -9.08
C VAL A 686 -13.81 14.44 -7.75
N ALA A 687 -14.49 14.12 -6.65
CA ALA A 687 -14.00 14.32 -5.29
C ALA A 687 -13.11 13.14 -4.88
N THR A 688 -11.98 13.44 -4.23
CA THR A 688 -11.15 12.48 -3.49
C THR A 688 -11.14 12.87 -2.01
N ALA A 689 -10.41 12.11 -1.18
CA ALA A 689 -10.27 12.40 0.25
C ALA A 689 -9.89 13.86 0.54
N SER A 690 -9.09 14.47 -0.35
CA SER A 690 -8.48 15.76 -0.07
C SER A 690 -8.53 16.79 -1.20
N GLN A 691 -9.04 16.40 -2.37
CA GLN A 691 -8.96 17.18 -3.60
C GLN A 691 -10.23 17.02 -4.43
N VAL A 692 -10.51 18.02 -5.26
CA VAL A 692 -11.50 17.93 -6.33
C VAL A 692 -10.75 18.03 -7.65
N TYR A 693 -10.99 17.08 -8.54
CA TYR A 693 -10.37 17.03 -9.86
C TYR A 693 -11.40 17.35 -10.95
N ALA A 694 -10.99 18.12 -11.96
CA ALA A 694 -11.71 18.24 -13.21
C ALA A 694 -11.14 17.27 -14.24
N LEU A 695 -12.02 16.57 -14.96
CA LEU A 695 -11.67 15.72 -16.09
C LEU A 695 -12.53 16.14 -17.29
N SER A 696 -11.88 16.56 -18.39
CA SER A 696 -12.57 16.89 -19.63
C SER A 696 -13.11 15.64 -20.33
N THR A 697 -14.30 15.73 -20.91
CA THR A 697 -14.94 14.63 -21.63
C THR A 697 -15.39 15.06 -23.03
N HIS A 698 -15.57 14.12 -23.95
CA HIS A 698 -16.20 14.34 -25.27
C HIS A 698 -17.73 14.21 -25.24
N THR A 699 -18.27 13.75 -24.12
CA THR A 699 -19.70 13.63 -23.87
C THR A 699 -20.17 14.80 -23.00
N THR A 700 -21.46 14.81 -22.69
CA THR A 700 -22.04 15.74 -21.72
C THR A 700 -22.87 14.95 -20.73
N GLY A 701 -22.93 15.36 -19.48
CA GLY A 701 -23.79 14.70 -18.49
C GLY A 701 -25.27 14.66 -18.91
N ALA A 702 -26.05 13.78 -18.30
CA ALA A 702 -27.50 13.80 -18.46
C ALA A 702 -28.10 14.95 -17.63
N ILE A 703 -28.94 15.77 -18.27
CA ILE A 703 -29.80 16.70 -17.55
C ILE A 703 -31.14 16.01 -17.41
N VAL A 704 -31.37 15.37 -16.26
CA VAL A 704 -32.69 14.83 -15.93
C VAL A 704 -33.62 16.02 -15.67
N ARG A 705 -34.72 16.11 -16.41
CA ARG A 705 -35.66 17.25 -16.39
C ARG A 705 -37.01 16.83 -15.88
#